data_AF-A0A947MNT9-F1
#
_entry.id   AF-A0A947MNT9-F1
#
_cell.length_a   1.000
_cell.length_b   1.000
_cell.length_c   1.000
_cell.angle_alpha   90.00
_cell.angle_beta   90.00
_cell.angle_gamma   90.00
#
_symmetry.space_group_name_H-M   'P 1'
#
loop_
_entity.id
_entity.type
_entity.pdbx_description
1 polymer ?
#
loop_
_entity_poly.entity_id
_entity_poly.type
_entity_poly.pdbx_seq_one_letter_code
_entity_poly.pdbx_strand_id
1 'polypeptide(L)'
;MRLLTLLACSVSALVFASCTDAIGVTAPDTTTDTGEPPGFDDHTVREFKSHDDYLELNDLGELPVQCKFVVTGFQDEPGEVVFLDPRFYRLHDEWYWFRLLNGQPVNGADEDPVEGLSFESIAAIYAAYQGEKQFPIELFWSGERLASNRFYNLALGRCKTAPCPPRTFGVGSVVYLPPSEGRVVPEAIWALELEYIDTATEALLLQFMAHLEGRLPSAAQGAGLKWLARTSPQQESLANTLRAGNGPLKDRVLTYEDLVTPGEVRSYNPGITAGRIKRIRAGELTKVALDPTDIVILEEVPDDLPPVAGIITAVPQTPQAHFNLLAIARGTPNAYMGGVFADGALASLEADRTPVIFQVKDDVVRWQPMSASEWESWQQKSGREFGELVPAPLEGMPYTRPIEVTPGPGALEVLPELVPVIGGKSAGLAALTAYDAIPGPYEPLAITVRAYAEFVAPIQTQLAELIADPEFAKDRRVRQLLLEGEPQFVESNGEDLDAMRWLETFKAGAHRKVIWDLLKLGGVQGLFLGAQAMPEGLLNTLTADLEARFAALSTSQGLRFRSSSTAEDVEGFNGAGVYTSETAFLKPEVQSKASDRKKTVAVALRKVWASFWSFGAFEERENAGLDHLNGRMGVSVHPRFDDAAELANGVFLLSLSRATGDDEVTLTLNVQAGALSVTNPPPGSGITPEVDAVTGTPTAPVVERVLPSSESDAPILTDAELIWIRDLAAPLAADWLDAKNAVLPPGRRSKSITLDFEFRKVIKGFPAMTSGPAFPERIVIKQVRPLSRNGTISATELGVLQVPNDVLAAALRVDRTTCQVGFMQVLAFEVMTDPAVTTLPWSEAPFLAEVRVRVLDGDNPLGLALGTEFVLPHHTATLGRTDAPGFSLAVSVPEGSGFDTLTLVHGGAWAIQAGDKTASGDGVLCSVAPVALSPEAWLESLLD
;
A
#
# COMPACT_ATOMS: atom_id res chain seq x y z
N MET A 1 -11.76 30.82 14.68
CA MET A 1 -12.72 31.79 14.13
C MET A 1 -12.23 32.22 12.75
N ARG A 2 -13.00 31.87 11.71
CA ARG A 2 -12.90 32.23 10.27
C ARG A 2 -11.70 31.75 9.45
N LEU A 3 -11.80 30.53 8.90
CA LEU A 3 -11.91 30.26 7.44
C LEU A 3 -12.15 28.75 7.23
N LEU A 4 -13.42 28.34 7.06
CA LEU A 4 -13.82 27.01 6.52
C LEU A 4 -15.35 26.97 6.45
N THR A 5 -15.95 27.58 5.42
CA THR A 5 -17.28 27.22 4.88
C THR A 5 -17.57 28.08 3.66
N LEU A 6 -17.68 27.44 2.49
CA LEU A 6 -18.56 27.76 1.35
C LEU A 6 -17.92 27.19 0.07
N LEU A 7 -18.47 26.10 -0.47
CA LEU A 7 -19.05 26.13 -1.82
C LEU A 7 -19.77 24.80 -2.09
N ALA A 8 -21.10 24.83 -2.09
CA ALA A 8 -21.93 23.92 -2.87
C ALA A 8 -23.23 24.62 -3.29
N CYS A 9 -23.60 24.38 -4.55
CA CYS A 9 -24.91 24.52 -5.20
C CYS A 9 -25.41 25.91 -5.64
N SER A 10 -25.48 26.12 -6.96
CA SER A 10 -26.78 25.99 -7.66
C SER A 10 -26.64 25.94 -9.20
N VAL A 11 -27.31 24.94 -9.76
CA VAL A 11 -27.58 24.67 -11.18
C VAL A 11 -28.66 25.64 -11.70
N SER A 12 -28.58 26.09 -12.96
CA SER A 12 -29.72 26.10 -13.91
C SER A 12 -29.34 26.65 -15.29
N ALA A 13 -29.95 26.04 -16.30
CA ALA A 13 -29.71 26.12 -17.73
C ALA A 13 -30.36 27.33 -18.47
N LEU A 14 -30.08 27.37 -19.80
CA LEU A 14 -30.69 28.11 -20.91
C LEU A 14 -30.10 29.50 -21.27
N VAL A 15 -29.47 29.62 -22.45
CA VAL A 15 -30.08 30.07 -23.74
C VAL A 15 -28.97 30.25 -24.80
N PHE A 16 -29.18 29.67 -25.99
CA PHE A 16 -28.48 29.98 -27.24
C PHE A 16 -28.65 31.46 -27.64
N ALA A 17 -27.58 32.19 -27.98
CA ALA A 17 -27.43 32.97 -29.22
C ALA A 17 -26.34 34.07 -29.15
N SER A 18 -25.39 33.93 -30.07
CA SER A 18 -24.85 34.98 -30.97
C SER A 18 -24.00 36.16 -30.46
N CYS A 19 -22.89 36.33 -31.20
CA CYS A 19 -22.21 37.58 -31.58
C CYS A 19 -21.29 38.20 -30.51
N THR A 20 -19.99 37.91 -30.62
CA THR A 20 -18.95 38.82 -31.15
C THR A 20 -18.71 40.03 -30.24
N ASP A 21 -17.60 40.02 -29.53
CA ASP A 21 -16.57 41.04 -29.74
C ASP A 21 -15.21 40.57 -29.22
N ALA A 22 -14.21 40.83 -30.05
CA ALA A 22 -12.84 40.39 -29.93
C ALA A 22 -12.11 41.10 -28.78
N ILE A 23 -11.36 40.32 -27.99
CA ILE A 23 -10.14 40.80 -27.33
C ILE A 23 -9.00 40.01 -27.97
N GLY A 24 -8.29 40.69 -28.88
CA GLY A 24 -7.16 40.14 -29.59
C GLY A 24 -6.00 39.86 -28.64
N VAL A 25 -5.68 38.58 -28.48
CA VAL A 25 -4.33 38.14 -28.16
C VAL A 25 -3.77 37.62 -29.47
N THR A 26 -2.87 38.39 -30.06
CA THR A 26 -2.11 37.99 -31.25
C THR A 26 -1.22 36.82 -30.88
N ALA A 27 -1.42 35.69 -31.54
CA ALA A 27 -0.48 34.56 -31.51
C ALA A 27 0.92 35.03 -31.94
N PRO A 28 2.01 34.49 -31.39
CA PRO A 28 3.34 34.74 -31.91
C PRO A 28 3.43 34.18 -33.34
N ASP A 29 3.85 35.03 -34.28
CA ASP A 29 4.04 34.70 -35.68
C ASP A 29 5.33 33.87 -35.83
N THR A 30 5.22 32.54 -35.70
CA THR A 30 6.32 31.60 -35.96
C THR A 30 6.23 31.07 -37.38
N THR A 31 6.44 31.93 -38.37
CA THR A 31 6.74 31.51 -39.74
C THR A 31 8.25 31.56 -39.98
N THR A 32 8.93 30.45 -39.66
CA THR A 32 10.27 30.16 -40.21
C THR A 32 10.16 29.04 -41.23
N ASP A 33 10.49 29.40 -42.47
CA ASP A 33 10.58 28.61 -43.70
C ASP A 33 11.39 27.31 -43.53
N THR A 34 10.71 26.15 -43.54
CA THR A 34 11.35 24.83 -43.41
C THR A 34 10.68 23.77 -44.28
N GLY A 35 10.75 23.89 -45.62
CA GLY A 35 10.68 22.72 -46.54
C GLY A 35 9.51 21.72 -46.45
N GLU A 36 8.49 21.98 -45.63
CA GLU A 36 7.30 21.17 -45.43
C GLU A 36 6.17 21.69 -46.32
N PRO A 37 5.20 20.84 -46.70
CA PRO A 37 4.03 21.30 -47.44
C PRO A 37 3.34 22.43 -46.65
N PRO A 38 2.95 23.55 -47.28
CA PRO A 38 2.35 24.66 -46.56
C PRO A 38 1.04 24.21 -45.87
N GLY A 39 0.98 24.31 -44.53
CA GLY A 39 -0.28 24.27 -43.78
C GLY A 39 -0.46 23.22 -42.68
N PHE A 40 0.56 22.46 -42.26
CA PHE A 40 0.49 21.56 -41.11
C PHE A 40 1.35 22.07 -39.94
N ASP A 41 0.73 22.28 -38.78
CA ASP A 41 1.42 22.60 -37.53
C ASP A 41 1.62 21.31 -36.75
N ASP A 42 2.88 20.88 -36.57
CA ASP A 42 3.22 19.69 -35.81
C ASP A 42 3.51 19.98 -34.34
N HIS A 43 3.20 21.21 -33.86
CA HIS A 43 3.37 21.64 -32.47
C HIS A 43 4.79 21.39 -31.92
N THR A 44 5.79 21.56 -32.80
CA THR A 44 7.20 21.49 -32.43
C THR A 44 7.94 22.78 -32.74
N VAL A 45 9.07 22.98 -32.03
CA VAL A 45 10.05 23.99 -32.39
C VAL A 45 11.38 23.31 -32.75
N ARG A 46 12.15 23.93 -33.64
CA ARG A 46 13.41 23.35 -34.16
C ARG A 46 14.65 23.83 -33.42
N GLU A 47 14.55 25.00 -32.80
CA GLU A 47 15.61 25.62 -32.01
C GLU A 47 15.02 26.62 -31.01
N PHE A 48 15.76 26.87 -29.94
CA PHE A 48 15.52 27.97 -29.01
C PHE A 48 16.68 28.98 -29.13
N LYS A 49 16.37 30.23 -29.48
CA LYS A 49 17.41 31.26 -29.71
C LYS A 49 17.82 31.93 -28.40
N SER A 50 16.93 31.96 -27.41
CA SER A 50 17.17 32.57 -26.11
C SER A 50 16.65 31.70 -24.95
N HIS A 51 17.10 32.02 -23.73
CA HIS A 51 16.58 31.39 -22.52
C HIS A 51 15.09 31.68 -22.32
N ASP A 52 14.65 32.91 -22.62
CA ASP A 52 13.25 33.31 -22.49
C ASP A 52 12.37 32.51 -23.46
N ASP A 53 12.86 32.24 -24.68
CA ASP A 53 12.14 31.40 -25.67
C ASP A 53 11.90 29.98 -25.13
N TYR A 54 12.88 29.43 -24.41
CA TYR A 54 12.76 28.10 -23.81
C TYR A 54 11.76 28.10 -22.65
N LEU A 55 11.79 29.11 -21.78
CA LEU A 55 10.86 29.20 -20.64
C LEU A 55 9.42 29.48 -21.09
N GLU A 56 9.22 30.33 -22.09
CA GLU A 56 7.88 30.67 -22.61
C GLU A 56 7.11 29.43 -23.11
N LEU A 57 7.82 28.46 -23.68
CA LEU A 57 7.24 27.21 -24.14
C LEU A 57 7.07 26.18 -23.00
N ASN A 58 8.04 26.10 -22.07
CA ASN A 58 8.20 24.94 -21.20
C ASN A 58 7.93 25.17 -19.70
N ASP A 59 7.89 26.41 -19.21
CA ASP A 59 7.65 26.69 -17.79
C ASP A 59 6.16 26.60 -17.44
N LEU A 60 5.79 25.50 -16.78
CA LEU A 60 4.42 25.22 -16.32
C LEU A 60 4.21 25.54 -14.83
N GLY A 61 5.15 26.25 -14.17
CA GLY A 61 5.11 26.57 -12.74
C GLY A 61 5.70 25.48 -11.83
N GLU A 62 6.41 24.51 -12.39
CA GLU A 62 7.07 23.41 -11.68
C GLU A 62 8.57 23.39 -12.01
N LEU A 63 9.39 22.95 -11.03
CA LEU A 63 10.82 22.72 -11.22
C LEU A 63 11.15 21.22 -11.09
N PRO A 64 12.07 20.67 -11.92
CA PRO A 64 12.78 21.36 -12.99
C PRO A 64 11.91 21.64 -14.23
N VAL A 65 12.26 22.68 -15.01
CA VAL A 65 11.61 22.97 -16.29
C VAL A 65 12.12 21.99 -17.35
N GLN A 66 11.24 21.26 -18.02
CA GLN A 66 11.62 20.17 -18.94
C GLN A 66 11.00 20.33 -20.33
N CYS A 67 11.82 20.11 -21.37
CA CYS A 67 11.39 20.04 -22.76
C CYS A 67 11.78 18.70 -23.38
N LYS A 68 10.82 17.95 -23.93
CA LYS A 68 11.09 16.68 -24.63
C LYS A 68 11.56 16.96 -26.04
N PHE A 69 12.47 16.14 -26.56
CA PHE A 69 12.91 16.23 -27.95
C PHE A 69 13.01 14.86 -28.62
N VAL A 70 12.87 14.86 -29.95
CA VAL A 70 13.13 13.71 -30.82
C VAL A 70 14.16 14.12 -31.87
N VAL A 71 15.14 13.25 -32.11
CA VAL A 71 16.09 13.36 -33.22
C VAL A 71 15.71 12.32 -34.27
N THR A 72 15.36 12.78 -35.46
CA THR A 72 15.14 11.93 -36.64
C THR A 72 16.42 11.80 -37.45
N GLY A 73 16.60 10.64 -38.09
CA GLY A 73 17.87 10.32 -38.76
C GLY A 73 19.03 10.30 -37.75
N PHE A 74 18.84 9.71 -36.57
CA PHE A 74 19.79 9.78 -35.45
C PHE A 74 21.20 9.28 -35.80
N GLN A 75 21.31 8.38 -36.78
CA GLN A 75 22.60 7.87 -37.28
C GLN A 75 23.28 8.80 -38.30
N ASP A 76 22.56 9.76 -38.89
CA ASP A 76 23.11 10.75 -39.82
C ASP A 76 23.67 11.93 -39.03
N GLU A 77 24.78 12.54 -39.50
CA GLU A 77 25.32 13.75 -38.87
C GLU A 77 25.33 14.96 -39.84
N PRO A 78 24.56 16.04 -39.56
CA PRO A 78 23.62 16.21 -38.45
C PRO A 78 22.23 15.61 -38.73
N GLY A 79 21.62 15.01 -37.70
CA GLY A 79 20.22 14.62 -37.71
C GLY A 79 19.29 15.82 -37.49
N GLU A 80 17.99 15.61 -37.67
CA GLU A 80 16.97 16.66 -37.50
C GLU A 80 16.35 16.57 -36.10
N VAL A 81 16.38 17.67 -35.34
CA VAL A 81 15.84 17.73 -33.98
C VAL A 81 14.50 18.46 -33.97
N VAL A 82 13.53 17.89 -33.26
CA VAL A 82 12.27 18.53 -32.89
C VAL A 82 12.15 18.60 -31.37
N PHE A 83 11.77 19.77 -30.85
CA PHE A 83 11.40 19.98 -29.46
C PHE A 83 9.89 20.06 -29.36
N LEU A 84 9.31 19.29 -28.45
CA LEU A 84 7.88 19.07 -28.35
C LEU A 84 7.26 20.12 -27.42
N ASP A 85 6.18 20.78 -27.84
CA ASP A 85 5.41 21.66 -26.96
C ASP A 85 4.77 20.82 -25.84
N PRO A 86 5.16 21.00 -24.56
CA PRO A 86 4.66 20.18 -23.45
C PRO A 86 3.17 20.44 -23.14
N ARG A 87 2.58 21.50 -23.71
CA ARG A 87 1.14 21.80 -23.59
C ARG A 87 0.33 20.99 -24.60
N PHE A 88 0.96 20.46 -25.65
CA PHE A 88 0.33 19.64 -26.67
C PHE A 88 0.73 18.16 -26.58
N TYR A 89 2.02 17.86 -26.44
CA TYR A 89 2.56 16.51 -26.30
C TYR A 89 3.05 16.25 -24.88
N ARG A 90 2.57 15.16 -24.29
CA ARG A 90 3.08 14.64 -23.02
C ARG A 90 4.24 13.67 -23.24
N LEU A 91 4.25 12.95 -24.36
CA LEU A 91 5.13 11.81 -24.61
C LEU A 91 5.76 11.89 -26.01
N HIS A 92 6.94 11.29 -26.19
CA HIS A 92 7.68 11.35 -27.47
C HIS A 92 6.95 10.67 -28.63
N ASP A 93 6.28 9.54 -28.36
CA ASP A 93 5.57 8.78 -29.41
C ASP A 93 4.31 9.49 -29.90
N GLU A 94 3.71 10.38 -29.09
CA GLU A 94 2.56 11.19 -29.49
C GLU A 94 2.85 12.05 -30.73
N TRP A 95 4.02 12.67 -30.79
CA TRP A 95 4.47 13.40 -31.98
C TRP A 95 4.60 12.47 -33.20
N TYR A 96 5.17 11.29 -33.03
CA TYR A 96 5.40 10.31 -34.10
C TYR A 96 4.09 9.90 -34.76
N TRP A 97 3.11 9.44 -33.97
CA TRP A 97 1.85 9.00 -34.54
C TRP A 97 0.92 10.14 -34.92
N PHE A 98 1.01 11.32 -34.29
CA PHE A 98 0.23 12.49 -34.70
C PHE A 98 0.59 12.90 -36.13
N ARG A 99 1.88 12.90 -36.49
CA ARG A 99 2.32 13.17 -37.88
C ARG A 99 1.83 12.11 -38.85
N LEU A 100 2.08 10.83 -38.57
CA LEU A 100 1.70 9.73 -39.47
C LEU A 100 0.19 9.66 -39.70
N LEU A 101 -0.62 9.85 -38.65
CA LEU A 101 -2.09 9.86 -38.75
C LEU A 101 -2.64 11.12 -39.44
N ASN A 102 -1.86 12.19 -39.58
CA ASN A 102 -2.20 13.39 -40.36
C ASN A 102 -1.61 13.37 -41.79
N GLY A 103 -1.21 12.20 -42.26
CA GLY A 103 -0.63 12.02 -43.60
C GLY A 103 0.75 12.66 -43.76
N GLN A 104 1.44 13.00 -42.66
CA GLN A 104 2.77 13.59 -42.70
C GLN A 104 3.85 12.53 -42.48
N PRO A 105 4.88 12.45 -43.36
CA PRO A 105 5.98 11.53 -43.16
C PRO A 105 6.83 11.92 -41.95
N VAL A 106 7.49 10.92 -41.36
CA VAL A 106 8.50 11.08 -40.32
C VAL A 106 9.82 10.49 -40.82
N ASN A 107 10.87 11.30 -40.88
CA ASN A 107 12.18 10.84 -41.34
C ASN A 107 12.73 9.73 -40.41
N GLY A 108 13.18 8.60 -40.97
CA GLY A 108 13.65 7.45 -40.19
C GLY A 108 12.54 6.54 -39.63
N ALA A 109 11.26 6.85 -39.87
CA ALA A 109 10.17 5.91 -39.69
C ALA A 109 10.16 4.88 -40.83
N ASP A 110 9.74 3.65 -40.55
CA ASP A 110 9.50 2.62 -41.56
C ASP A 110 8.01 2.31 -41.76
N GLU A 111 7.14 3.15 -41.19
CA GLU A 111 5.70 3.14 -41.40
C GLU A 111 5.31 4.26 -42.37
N ASP A 112 4.42 3.93 -43.30
CA ASP A 112 3.89 4.90 -44.26
C ASP A 112 2.86 5.83 -43.59
N PRO A 113 2.86 7.14 -43.89
CA PRO A 113 1.84 8.06 -43.40
C PRO A 113 0.46 7.72 -43.99
N VAL A 114 -0.59 7.96 -43.21
CA VAL A 114 -1.95 7.57 -43.55
C VAL A 114 -2.62 8.64 -44.38
N GLU A 115 -2.89 8.34 -45.65
CA GLU A 115 -3.57 9.28 -46.54
C GLU A 115 -5.04 9.48 -46.17
N GLY A 116 -5.50 10.74 -46.20
CA GLY A 116 -6.92 11.08 -46.07
C GLY A 116 -7.45 11.25 -44.65
N LEU A 117 -6.58 11.16 -43.64
CA LEU A 117 -6.89 11.46 -42.24
C LEU A 117 -6.32 12.83 -41.83
N SER A 118 -7.01 13.51 -40.92
CA SER A 118 -6.55 14.76 -40.32
C SER A 118 -7.17 14.95 -38.94
N PHE A 119 -6.35 15.32 -37.96
CA PHE A 119 -6.71 15.52 -36.56
C PHE A 119 -6.12 16.82 -36.04
N GLU A 120 -6.93 17.58 -35.31
CA GLU A 120 -6.57 18.89 -34.75
C GLU A 120 -5.87 18.82 -33.39
N SER A 121 -5.88 17.67 -32.71
CA SER A 121 -5.20 17.48 -31.42
C SER A 121 -4.92 16.02 -31.11
N ILE A 122 -4.01 15.78 -30.16
CA ILE A 122 -3.83 14.47 -29.51
C ILE A 122 -5.16 13.94 -28.97
N ALA A 123 -5.91 14.77 -28.25
CA ALA A 123 -7.23 14.41 -27.73
C ALA A 123 -8.23 14.00 -28.82
N ALA A 124 -8.16 14.61 -30.02
CA ALA A 124 -8.99 14.23 -31.15
C ALA A 124 -8.62 12.84 -31.71
N ILE A 125 -7.33 12.46 -31.71
CA ILE A 125 -6.89 11.11 -32.10
C ILE A 125 -7.36 10.08 -31.07
N TYR A 126 -7.19 10.38 -29.77
CA TYR A 126 -7.72 9.53 -28.70
C TYR A 126 -9.23 9.34 -28.85
N ALA A 127 -9.99 10.41 -29.10
CA ALA A 127 -11.44 10.34 -29.31
C ALA A 127 -11.82 9.57 -30.58
N ALA A 128 -11.04 9.68 -31.65
CA ALA A 128 -11.35 9.03 -32.93
C ALA A 128 -11.08 7.52 -32.93
N TYR A 129 -10.11 7.06 -32.14
CA TYR A 129 -9.76 5.65 -32.04
C TYR A 129 -10.17 5.00 -30.72
N GLN A 130 -10.93 5.71 -29.89
CA GLN A 130 -11.39 5.23 -28.59
C GLN A 130 -12.08 3.86 -28.73
N GLY A 131 -11.52 2.83 -28.08
CA GLY A 131 -12.05 1.46 -28.15
C GLY A 131 -11.74 0.68 -29.44
N GLU A 132 -11.04 1.27 -30.40
CA GLU A 132 -10.56 0.57 -31.60
C GLU A 132 -9.39 -0.37 -31.26
N LYS A 133 -9.37 -1.55 -31.90
CA LYS A 133 -8.30 -2.56 -31.74
C LYS A 133 -7.43 -2.71 -32.98
N GLN A 134 -7.78 -2.01 -34.04
CA GLN A 134 -7.05 -1.96 -35.29
C GLN A 134 -6.82 -0.51 -35.64
N PHE A 135 -5.57 -0.16 -35.87
CA PHE A 135 -5.17 1.19 -36.19
C PHE A 135 -4.56 1.20 -37.60
N PRO A 136 -4.60 2.36 -38.28
CA PRO A 136 -3.94 2.50 -39.57
C PRO A 136 -2.42 2.31 -39.55
N ILE A 137 -1.78 2.43 -38.38
CA ILE A 137 -0.34 2.26 -38.12
C ILE A 137 -0.13 1.41 -36.85
N GLU A 138 1.10 1.01 -36.51
CA GLU A 138 1.41 0.26 -35.27
C GLU A 138 1.19 1.13 -34.03
N LEU A 139 -0.03 1.04 -33.54
CA LEU A 139 -0.45 1.54 -32.26
C LEU A 139 -1.12 0.42 -31.49
N PHE A 140 -1.03 0.51 -30.18
CA PHE A 140 -1.79 -0.32 -29.29
C PHE A 140 -2.16 0.49 -28.06
N TRP A 141 -3.26 0.10 -27.44
CA TRP A 141 -3.63 0.59 -26.13
C TRP A 141 -2.70 -0.05 -25.09
N SER A 142 -1.87 0.77 -24.46
CA SER A 142 -1.11 0.45 -23.25
C SER A 142 -1.86 1.09 -22.08
N GLY A 143 -2.88 0.40 -21.60
CA GLY A 143 -3.91 1.01 -20.77
C GLY A 143 -4.77 2.00 -21.57
N GLU A 144 -5.06 3.17 -21.00
CA GLU A 144 -5.73 4.34 -21.61
C GLU A 144 -4.80 5.14 -22.52
N ARG A 145 -3.54 4.74 -22.67
CA ARG A 145 -2.57 5.43 -23.52
C ARG A 145 -2.47 4.75 -24.87
N LEU A 146 -2.57 5.53 -25.95
CA LEU A 146 -2.11 5.10 -27.27
C LEU A 146 -0.59 5.13 -27.28
N ALA A 147 0.01 3.96 -27.49
CA ALA A 147 1.45 3.78 -27.49
C ALA A 147 1.92 3.12 -28.78
N SER A 148 3.17 3.43 -29.18
CA SER A 148 3.84 2.75 -30.29
C SER A 148 5.07 2.00 -29.76
N ASN A 149 5.02 0.67 -29.81
CA ASN A 149 6.19 -0.16 -29.51
C ASN A 149 7.23 0.03 -30.60
N ARG A 150 6.76 0.21 -31.84
CA ARG A 150 7.58 0.46 -33.02
C ARG A 150 8.45 1.70 -32.82
N PHE A 151 7.86 2.82 -32.41
CA PHE A 151 8.60 4.06 -32.15
C PHE A 151 9.72 3.83 -31.13
N TYR A 152 9.43 3.27 -29.95
CA TYR A 152 10.46 3.05 -28.93
C TYR A 152 11.50 2.00 -29.31
N ASN A 153 11.14 0.98 -30.10
CA ASN A 153 12.11 0.03 -30.64
C ASN A 153 13.10 0.73 -31.58
N LEU A 154 12.62 1.63 -32.44
CA LEU A 154 13.44 2.46 -33.33
C LEU A 154 14.24 3.53 -32.55
N ALA A 155 13.70 4.03 -31.43
CA ALA A 155 14.34 5.04 -30.60
C ALA A 155 15.38 4.49 -29.62
N LEU A 156 15.30 3.22 -29.23
CA LEU A 156 16.21 2.58 -28.26
C LEU A 156 17.10 1.50 -28.89
N GLY A 157 16.83 1.09 -30.13
CA GLY A 157 17.52 -0.03 -30.78
C GLY A 157 17.29 -1.37 -30.08
N ARG A 158 16.14 -1.53 -29.41
CA ARG A 158 15.76 -2.72 -28.64
C ARG A 158 14.53 -3.39 -29.25
N CYS A 159 14.36 -4.69 -28.98
CA CYS A 159 13.22 -5.48 -29.44
C CYS A 159 13.10 -6.80 -28.67
N LYS A 160 11.91 -7.41 -28.61
CA LYS A 160 11.68 -8.68 -27.91
C LYS A 160 12.29 -9.90 -28.62
N THR A 161 12.57 -9.82 -29.92
CA THR A 161 13.09 -10.92 -30.74
C THR A 161 14.17 -10.41 -31.70
N ALA A 162 15.42 -10.86 -31.54
CA ALA A 162 16.54 -10.46 -32.39
C ALA A 162 16.45 -11.05 -33.83
N PRO A 163 17.01 -10.37 -34.86
CA PRO A 163 17.79 -9.12 -34.81
C PRO A 163 16.92 -7.87 -34.69
N CYS A 164 17.36 -6.89 -33.88
CA CYS A 164 16.63 -5.65 -33.67
C CYS A 164 16.83 -4.64 -34.80
N PRO A 165 15.84 -3.75 -35.05
CA PRO A 165 16.01 -2.67 -36.01
C PRO A 165 17.12 -1.71 -35.54
N PRO A 166 17.84 -1.06 -36.47
CA PRO A 166 18.82 -0.04 -36.12
C PRO A 166 18.12 1.14 -35.43
N ARG A 167 18.82 1.81 -34.50
CA ARG A 167 18.32 3.00 -33.81
C ARG A 167 18.22 4.18 -34.78
N THR A 168 17.05 4.45 -35.34
CA THR A 168 16.83 5.55 -36.29
C THR A 168 16.38 6.84 -35.60
N PHE A 169 15.85 6.74 -34.38
CA PHE A 169 15.49 7.90 -33.55
C PHE A 169 16.39 8.04 -32.32
N GLY A 170 16.57 9.28 -31.87
CA GLY A 170 17.08 9.62 -30.55
C GLY A 170 15.99 10.31 -29.76
N VAL A 171 15.76 9.93 -28.50
CA VAL A 171 14.78 10.57 -27.63
C VAL A 171 15.41 10.93 -26.29
N GLY A 172 14.98 12.06 -25.74
CA GLY A 172 15.42 12.54 -24.44
C GLY A 172 14.68 13.80 -24.03
N SER A 173 15.16 14.42 -22.96
CA SER A 173 14.67 15.71 -22.49
C SER A 173 15.83 16.67 -22.25
N VAL A 174 15.60 17.95 -22.50
CA VAL A 174 16.42 19.03 -21.97
C VAL A 174 15.76 19.53 -20.69
N VAL A 175 16.56 19.74 -19.65
CA VAL A 175 16.15 20.07 -18.30
C VAL A 175 16.85 21.36 -17.88
N TYR A 176 16.08 22.29 -17.34
CA TYR A 176 16.57 23.54 -16.78
C TYR A 176 16.21 23.68 -15.30
N LEU A 177 17.21 24.05 -14.48
CA LEU A 177 17.02 24.50 -13.11
C LEU A 177 17.60 25.89 -12.92
N PRO A 178 16.85 26.84 -12.32
CA PRO A 178 17.36 28.16 -11.99
C PRO A 178 18.45 28.06 -10.92
N PRO A 179 19.34 29.06 -10.80
CA PRO A 179 20.37 29.07 -9.77
C PRO A 179 19.73 29.04 -8.37
N SER A 180 20.35 28.29 -7.45
CA SER A 180 19.90 28.17 -6.07
C SER A 180 21.11 28.18 -5.15
N GLU A 181 21.27 29.22 -4.33
CA GLU A 181 22.42 29.36 -3.42
C GLU A 181 22.56 28.20 -2.43
N GLY A 182 21.46 27.48 -2.16
CA GLY A 182 21.45 26.32 -1.28
C GLY A 182 21.69 24.98 -1.98
N ARG A 183 21.69 24.90 -3.32
CA ARG A 183 21.87 23.62 -4.03
C ARG A 183 23.35 23.24 -4.11
N VAL A 184 23.66 21.93 -4.08
CA VAL A 184 25.03 21.40 -4.22
C VAL A 184 25.73 21.97 -5.45
N VAL A 185 25.01 22.06 -6.57
CA VAL A 185 25.42 22.79 -7.77
C VAL A 185 24.62 24.11 -7.83
N PRO A 186 25.16 25.23 -7.30
CA PRO A 186 24.38 26.44 -7.05
C PRO A 186 24.10 27.25 -8.31
N GLU A 187 24.92 27.10 -9.35
CA GLU A 187 24.66 27.73 -10.64
C GLU A 187 23.42 27.17 -11.33
N ALA A 188 22.93 27.88 -12.35
CA ALA A 188 21.86 27.37 -13.20
C ALA A 188 22.32 26.09 -13.92
N ILE A 189 21.44 25.09 -14.01
CA ILE A 189 21.75 23.81 -14.63
C ILE A 189 20.97 23.69 -15.93
N TRP A 190 21.67 23.35 -17.01
CA TRP A 190 21.11 22.83 -18.24
C TRP A 190 21.59 21.39 -18.41
N ALA A 191 20.67 20.44 -18.51
CA ALA A 191 21.00 19.03 -18.58
C ALA A 191 20.21 18.29 -19.68
N LEU A 192 20.90 17.41 -20.40
CA LEU A 192 20.32 16.32 -21.16
C LEU A 192 19.92 15.20 -20.20
N GLU A 193 18.72 14.67 -20.34
CA GLU A 193 18.26 13.47 -19.66
C GLU A 193 17.80 12.44 -20.70
N LEU A 194 18.28 11.20 -20.59
CA LEU A 194 17.85 10.08 -21.43
C LEU A 194 16.70 9.32 -20.75
N GLU A 195 16.00 8.48 -21.51
CA GLU A 195 14.98 7.58 -20.95
C GLU A 195 15.60 6.63 -19.90
N TYR A 196 14.82 6.31 -18.85
CA TYR A 196 15.28 5.46 -17.73
C TYR A 196 15.83 4.11 -18.20
N ILE A 197 15.18 3.53 -19.22
CA ILE A 197 15.54 2.23 -19.79
C ILE A 197 16.61 2.30 -20.90
N ASP A 198 17.11 3.49 -21.25
CA ASP A 198 18.10 3.65 -22.33
C ASP A 198 19.48 3.13 -21.88
N THR A 199 20.17 2.45 -22.81
CA THR A 199 21.52 1.91 -22.60
C THR A 199 22.54 3.04 -22.81
N ALA A 200 22.70 3.93 -21.83
CA ALA A 200 23.63 5.05 -21.97
C ALA A 200 25.08 4.56 -22.18
N THR A 201 25.81 5.24 -23.06
CA THR A 201 27.27 5.11 -23.27
C THR A 201 27.87 6.49 -23.54
N GLU A 202 29.17 6.70 -23.31
CA GLU A 202 29.83 7.98 -23.58
C GLU A 202 29.64 8.43 -25.03
N ALA A 203 29.79 7.51 -25.98
CA ALA A 203 29.62 7.79 -27.41
C ALA A 203 28.18 8.21 -27.75
N LEU A 204 27.18 7.53 -27.19
CA LEU A 204 25.77 7.86 -27.40
C LEU A 204 25.44 9.25 -26.83
N LEU A 205 25.94 9.56 -25.62
CA LEU A 205 25.73 10.87 -24.99
C LEU A 205 26.36 12.00 -25.83
N LEU A 206 27.58 11.82 -26.32
CA LEU A 206 28.23 12.78 -27.21
C LEU A 206 27.46 12.96 -28.52
N GLN A 207 26.90 11.90 -29.08
CA GLN A 207 26.07 11.96 -30.28
C GLN A 207 24.79 12.77 -30.05
N PHE A 208 24.09 12.54 -28.92
CA PHE A 208 22.94 13.36 -28.54
C PHE A 208 23.30 14.83 -28.36
N MET A 209 24.39 15.12 -27.65
CA MET A 209 24.85 16.49 -27.44
C MET A 209 25.24 17.18 -28.76
N ALA A 210 25.85 16.44 -29.70
CA ALA A 210 26.19 16.97 -31.02
C ALA A 210 24.94 17.33 -31.84
N HIS A 211 23.87 16.55 -31.74
CA HIS A 211 22.59 16.87 -32.38
C HIS A 211 21.92 18.11 -31.77
N LEU A 212 22.05 18.31 -30.46
CA LEU A 212 21.49 19.48 -29.77
C LEU A 212 22.32 20.76 -29.94
N GLU A 213 23.58 20.64 -30.36
CA GLU A 213 24.50 21.76 -30.54
C GLU A 213 23.93 22.78 -31.55
N GLY A 214 24.01 24.06 -31.19
CA GLY A 214 23.49 25.17 -32.02
C GLY A 214 21.96 25.34 -31.99
N ARG A 215 21.21 24.45 -31.34
CA ARG A 215 19.73 24.49 -31.29
C ARG A 215 19.15 24.86 -29.92
N LEU A 216 20.00 24.94 -28.90
CA LEU A 216 19.62 25.36 -27.53
C LEU A 216 20.13 26.77 -27.23
N PRO A 217 19.66 27.45 -26.16
CA PRO A 217 20.20 28.75 -25.78
C PRO A 217 21.71 28.67 -25.52
N SER A 218 22.45 29.77 -25.69
CA SER A 218 23.92 29.74 -25.61
C SER A 218 24.47 29.23 -24.26
N ALA A 219 23.69 29.35 -23.17
CA ALA A 219 24.04 28.81 -21.86
C ALA A 219 23.97 27.27 -21.77
N ALA A 220 23.27 26.64 -22.71
CA ALA A 220 23.02 25.21 -22.83
C ALA A 220 23.72 24.59 -24.05
N GLN A 221 24.81 25.21 -24.54
CA GLN A 221 25.62 24.71 -25.65
C GLN A 221 27.04 24.35 -25.19
N GLY A 222 27.74 23.50 -25.93
CA GLY A 222 29.10 23.07 -25.60
C GLY A 222 29.20 22.55 -24.16
N ALA A 223 30.15 23.07 -23.37
CA ALA A 223 30.31 22.67 -21.97
C ALA A 223 29.14 23.05 -21.05
N GLY A 224 28.23 23.93 -21.49
CA GLY A 224 27.06 24.35 -20.72
C GLY A 224 25.96 23.28 -20.62
N LEU A 225 25.87 22.37 -21.60
CA LEU A 225 24.95 21.23 -21.53
C LEU A 225 25.61 20.08 -20.77
N LYS A 226 25.09 19.79 -19.57
CA LYS A 226 25.48 18.63 -18.77
C LYS A 226 24.60 17.43 -19.14
N TRP A 227 24.95 16.22 -18.70
CA TRP A 227 24.08 15.04 -18.71
C TRP A 227 23.65 14.76 -17.28
N LEU A 228 22.35 14.71 -17.02
CA LEU A 228 21.79 14.28 -15.74
C LEU A 228 21.48 12.78 -15.85
N ALA A 229 22.25 11.97 -15.12
CA ALA A 229 22.01 10.54 -15.05
C ALA A 229 20.74 10.26 -14.23
N ARG A 230 19.80 9.50 -14.82
CA ARG A 230 18.66 8.96 -14.07
C ARG A 230 19.15 7.89 -13.10
N THR A 231 18.37 7.64 -12.05
CA THR A 231 18.67 6.69 -10.97
C THR A 231 18.52 5.21 -11.39
N SER A 232 18.98 4.88 -12.60
CA SER A 232 19.11 3.49 -13.05
C SER A 232 20.53 3.01 -12.76
N PRO A 233 20.73 1.77 -12.28
CA PRO A 233 22.07 1.27 -11.92
C PRO A 233 23.09 1.40 -13.06
N GLN A 234 22.62 1.22 -14.31
CA GLN A 234 23.48 1.35 -15.48
C GLN A 234 23.94 2.80 -15.72
N GLN A 235 23.02 3.77 -15.69
CA GLN A 235 23.37 5.16 -15.92
C GLN A 235 24.21 5.73 -14.79
N GLU A 236 23.91 5.38 -13.54
CA GLU A 236 24.72 5.78 -12.38
C GLU A 236 26.14 5.21 -12.44
N SER A 237 26.28 3.93 -12.80
CA SER A 237 27.59 3.30 -13.00
C SER A 237 28.41 4.02 -14.08
N LEU A 238 27.77 4.38 -15.21
CA LEU A 238 28.42 5.15 -16.26
C LEU A 238 28.78 6.57 -15.77
N ALA A 239 27.88 7.24 -15.07
CA ALA A 239 28.10 8.58 -14.54
C ALA A 239 29.33 8.62 -13.63
N ASN A 240 29.44 7.67 -12.70
CA ASN A 240 30.60 7.50 -11.83
C ASN A 240 31.88 7.24 -12.62
N THR A 241 31.81 6.37 -13.64
CA THR A 241 32.94 6.07 -14.51
C THR A 241 33.43 7.31 -15.27
N LEU A 242 32.52 8.09 -15.84
CA LEU A 242 32.84 9.30 -16.61
C LEU A 242 33.44 10.39 -15.72
N ARG A 243 32.88 10.60 -14.52
CA ARG A 243 33.40 11.56 -13.53
C ARG A 243 34.81 11.22 -13.06
N ALA A 244 35.09 9.93 -12.85
CA ALA A 244 36.40 9.45 -12.44
C ALA A 244 37.44 9.46 -13.57
N GLY A 245 36.98 9.46 -14.83
CA GLY A 245 37.82 9.44 -16.01
C GLY A 245 38.49 10.78 -16.34
N ASN A 246 39.11 10.83 -17.52
CA ASN A 246 39.62 12.05 -18.15
C ASN A 246 39.03 12.23 -19.56
N GLY A 247 37.86 11.66 -19.80
CA GLY A 247 37.12 11.76 -21.06
C GLY A 247 36.45 13.12 -21.25
N PRO A 248 35.93 13.40 -22.46
CA PRO A 248 35.30 14.67 -22.81
C PRO A 248 34.06 15.02 -21.97
N LEU A 249 33.42 14.05 -21.31
CA LEU A 249 32.24 14.30 -20.47
C LEU A 249 32.53 14.48 -18.97
N LYS A 250 33.77 14.35 -18.52
CA LYS A 250 34.13 14.34 -17.09
C LYS A 250 33.44 15.42 -16.25
N ASP A 251 33.52 16.67 -16.72
CA ASP A 251 32.99 17.85 -16.01
C ASP A 251 31.54 18.20 -16.42
N ARG A 252 30.89 17.30 -17.17
CA ARG A 252 29.55 17.48 -17.76
C ARG A 252 28.57 16.40 -17.31
N VAL A 253 28.83 15.72 -16.20
CA VAL A 253 27.93 14.69 -15.64
C VAL A 253 27.36 15.16 -14.31
N LEU A 254 26.04 15.14 -14.20
CA LEU A 254 25.24 15.37 -13.00
C LEU A 254 24.55 14.07 -12.55
N THR A 255 24.35 13.93 -11.26
CA THR A 255 23.47 12.96 -10.61
C THR A 255 22.40 13.71 -9.84
N TYR A 256 21.34 13.03 -9.41
CA TYR A 256 20.28 13.67 -8.61
C TYR A 256 20.80 14.22 -7.27
N GLU A 257 21.91 13.70 -6.74
CA GLU A 257 22.62 14.27 -5.59
C GLU A 257 23.06 15.72 -5.80
N ASP A 258 23.45 16.09 -7.01
CA ASP A 258 23.87 17.46 -7.33
C ASP A 258 22.69 18.44 -7.34
N LEU A 259 21.47 17.91 -7.40
CA LEU A 259 20.25 18.69 -7.44
C LEU A 259 19.71 18.97 -6.03
N VAL A 260 20.24 18.30 -5.00
CA VAL A 260 19.80 18.39 -3.61
C VAL A 260 20.12 19.76 -3.02
N THR A 261 19.17 20.32 -2.28
CA THR A 261 19.36 21.49 -1.41
C THR A 261 19.43 21.02 0.04
N PRO A 262 20.58 21.12 0.74
CA PRO A 262 20.68 20.70 2.12
C PRO A 262 19.66 21.39 3.03
N GLY A 263 18.95 20.62 3.85
CA GLY A 263 17.87 21.07 4.71
C GLY A 263 16.50 21.19 4.04
N GLU A 264 16.40 21.02 2.71
CA GLU A 264 15.10 20.87 2.04
C GLU A 264 14.46 19.57 2.52
N VAL A 265 13.18 19.62 2.87
CA VAL A 265 12.41 18.47 3.35
C VAL A 265 11.18 18.30 2.47
N ARG A 266 10.84 17.04 2.18
CA ARG A 266 9.55 16.66 1.61
C ARG A 266 8.99 15.48 2.39
N SER A 267 7.77 15.63 2.89
CA SER A 267 7.02 14.59 3.59
C SER A 267 6.30 13.70 2.59
N TYR A 268 6.54 12.39 2.67
CA TYR A 268 5.83 11.40 1.85
C TYR A 268 4.80 10.60 2.66
N ASN A 269 5.09 10.33 3.93
CA ASN A 269 4.15 9.76 4.90
C ASN A 269 4.37 10.41 6.28
N PRO A 270 3.51 11.34 6.72
CA PRO A 270 3.62 11.98 8.03
C PRO A 270 3.47 10.97 9.18
N GLY A 271 4.07 11.27 10.32
CA GLY A 271 3.92 10.48 11.54
C GLY A 271 5.01 10.73 12.57
N ILE A 272 4.88 10.12 13.74
CA ILE A 272 5.86 10.17 14.84
C ILE A 272 6.20 8.76 15.29
N THR A 273 7.48 8.52 15.56
CA THR A 273 7.99 7.22 16.01
C THR A 273 9.21 7.43 16.88
N ALA A 274 9.72 6.36 17.48
CA ALA A 274 11.03 6.36 18.11
C ALA A 274 11.85 5.16 17.62
N GLY A 275 13.17 5.33 17.61
CA GLY A 275 14.05 4.31 17.09
C GLY A 275 15.51 4.67 17.21
N ARG A 276 16.38 3.83 16.66
CA ARG A 276 17.81 4.12 16.57
C ARG A 276 18.19 4.43 15.14
N ILE A 277 18.98 5.49 14.97
CA ILE A 277 19.43 5.91 13.65
C ILE A 277 20.36 4.85 13.07
N LYS A 278 20.15 4.56 11.79
CA LYS A 278 21.07 3.75 11.00
C LYS A 278 21.26 4.34 9.62
N ARG A 279 22.48 4.79 9.32
CA ARG A 279 22.83 5.38 8.04
C ARG A 279 23.36 4.30 7.12
N ILE A 280 22.81 4.26 5.91
CA ILE A 280 23.08 3.23 4.92
C ILE A 280 23.47 3.93 3.63
N ARG A 281 24.71 3.72 3.21
CA ARG A 281 25.22 4.25 1.94
C ARG A 281 24.53 3.57 0.76
N ALA A 282 24.61 4.22 -0.40
CA ALA A 282 24.18 3.61 -1.65
C ALA A 282 24.82 2.22 -1.85
N GLY A 283 24.02 1.21 -2.16
CA GLY A 283 24.45 -0.18 -2.35
C GLY A 283 24.85 -0.94 -1.07
N GLU A 284 24.67 -0.39 0.13
CA GLU A 284 25.00 -1.08 1.39
C GLU A 284 23.80 -1.72 2.09
N LEU A 285 22.57 -1.49 1.63
CA LEU A 285 21.37 -1.94 2.33
C LEU A 285 21.35 -3.46 2.60
N THR A 286 21.77 -4.27 1.62
CA THR A 286 21.86 -5.73 1.73
C THR A 286 22.92 -6.21 2.72
N LYS A 287 23.92 -5.37 3.03
CA LYS A 287 25.02 -5.67 3.96
C LYS A 287 24.62 -5.49 5.42
N VAL A 288 23.53 -4.78 5.66
CA VAL A 288 23.17 -4.24 6.97
C VAL A 288 21.95 -4.98 7.51
N ALA A 289 22.09 -5.62 8.68
CA ALA A 289 20.95 -6.20 9.38
C ALA A 289 20.08 -5.09 9.97
N LEU A 290 18.82 -4.96 9.57
CA LEU A 290 17.88 -3.95 10.08
C LEU A 290 16.96 -4.53 11.15
N ASP A 291 16.70 -3.74 12.18
CA ASP A 291 15.72 -4.02 13.23
C ASP A 291 14.43 -3.23 12.98
N PRO A 292 13.23 -3.74 13.34
CA PRO A 292 11.98 -2.99 13.25
C PRO A 292 11.99 -1.66 14.00
N THR A 293 12.90 -1.48 14.97
CA THR A 293 13.09 -0.23 15.72
C THR A 293 14.17 0.69 15.13
N ASP A 294 14.79 0.33 14.00
CA ASP A 294 15.75 1.20 13.32
C ASP A 294 15.01 2.32 12.56
N ILE A 295 15.55 3.54 12.60
CA ILE A 295 15.19 4.64 11.72
C ILE A 295 16.30 4.75 10.68
N VAL A 296 15.98 4.41 9.43
CA VAL A 296 16.97 4.32 8.37
C VAL A 296 17.14 5.65 7.65
N ILE A 297 18.40 6.04 7.46
CA ILE A 297 18.81 7.17 6.63
C ILE A 297 19.49 6.58 5.39
N LEU A 298 18.86 6.74 4.24
CA LEU A 298 19.27 6.10 3.00
C LEU A 298 19.86 7.13 2.03
N GLU A 299 21.03 6.86 1.49
CA GLU A 299 21.66 7.71 0.45
C GLU A 299 20.95 7.57 -0.91
N GLU A 300 20.24 6.45 -1.14
CA GLU A 300 19.45 6.15 -2.34
C GLU A 300 18.03 5.66 -1.99
N VAL A 301 17.13 5.60 -2.98
CA VAL A 301 15.79 5.01 -2.81
C VAL A 301 15.86 3.51 -3.15
N PRO A 302 15.59 2.59 -2.21
CA PRO A 302 15.69 1.16 -2.47
C PRO A 302 14.43 0.61 -3.15
N ASP A 303 14.58 -0.52 -3.85
CA ASP A 303 13.45 -1.27 -4.43
C ASP A 303 12.61 -1.99 -3.37
N ASP A 304 13.25 -2.45 -2.28
CA ASP A 304 12.62 -3.12 -1.15
C ASP A 304 13.31 -2.74 0.17
N LEU A 305 12.55 -2.71 1.26
CA LEU A 305 13.05 -2.45 2.61
C LEU A 305 12.26 -3.29 3.61
N PRO A 306 12.95 -4.02 4.52
CA PRO A 306 12.28 -4.72 5.61
C PRO A 306 11.56 -3.73 6.55
N PRO A 307 10.69 -4.20 7.44
CA PRO A 307 10.06 -3.34 8.44
C PRO A 307 11.10 -2.55 9.25
N VAL A 308 10.86 -1.24 9.37
CA VAL A 308 11.68 -0.27 10.12
C VAL A 308 10.75 0.75 10.78
N ALA A 309 11.25 1.44 11.82
CA ALA A 309 10.46 2.39 12.60
C ALA A 309 10.22 3.70 11.85
N GLY A 310 11.18 4.14 11.02
CA GLY A 310 11.10 5.38 10.26
C GLY A 310 12.08 5.39 9.09
N ILE A 311 11.78 6.20 8.08
CA ILE A 311 12.55 6.29 6.85
C ILE A 311 12.86 7.75 6.55
N ILE A 312 14.12 8.02 6.23
CA ILE A 312 14.52 9.27 5.59
C ILE A 312 15.51 9.01 4.44
N THR A 313 15.28 9.68 3.31
CA THR A 313 16.11 9.57 2.11
C THR A 313 16.89 10.86 1.88
N ALA A 314 18.15 10.75 1.45
CA ALA A 314 19.01 11.90 1.12
C ALA A 314 18.72 12.47 -0.28
N VAL A 315 17.97 11.72 -1.09
CA VAL A 315 17.52 12.09 -2.44
C VAL A 315 15.99 12.07 -2.52
N PRO A 316 15.35 12.91 -3.35
CA PRO A 316 13.90 12.92 -3.48
C PRO A 316 13.32 11.59 -4.00
N GLN A 317 12.08 11.29 -3.59
CA GLN A 317 11.27 10.16 -4.04
C GLN A 317 10.11 10.65 -4.90
N THR A 318 9.52 9.76 -5.71
CA THR A 318 8.20 10.02 -6.30
C THR A 318 7.10 9.66 -5.29
N PRO A 319 6.01 10.45 -5.17
CA PRO A 319 4.94 10.15 -4.19
C PRO A 319 4.30 8.77 -4.35
N GLN A 320 4.33 8.21 -5.57
CA GLN A 320 3.81 6.89 -5.92
C GLN A 320 4.87 5.78 -5.96
N ALA A 321 6.08 6.04 -5.46
CA ALA A 321 7.11 5.01 -5.36
C ALA A 321 6.55 3.80 -4.60
N HIS A 322 6.79 2.59 -5.11
CA HIS A 322 6.36 1.33 -4.49
C HIS A 322 6.72 1.27 -3.00
N PHE A 323 7.92 1.74 -2.70
CA PHE A 323 8.44 1.92 -1.36
C PHE A 323 7.60 2.86 -0.46
N ASN A 324 7.11 3.99 -0.98
CA ASN A 324 6.26 4.90 -0.22
C ASN A 324 4.88 4.28 0.08
N LEU A 325 4.30 3.53 -0.87
CA LEU A 325 3.05 2.80 -0.64
C LEU A 325 3.20 1.75 0.47
N LEU A 326 4.35 1.07 0.54
CA LEU A 326 4.67 0.15 1.65
C LEU A 326 4.80 0.88 2.98
N ALA A 327 5.44 2.06 3.01
CA ALA A 327 5.54 2.89 4.21
C ALA A 327 4.15 3.31 4.73
N ILE A 328 3.25 3.73 3.84
CA ILE A 328 1.84 4.05 4.17
C ILE A 328 1.14 2.83 4.74
N ALA A 329 1.24 1.67 4.09
CA ALA A 329 0.60 0.44 4.54
C ALA A 329 1.08 -0.03 5.93
N ARG A 330 2.32 0.29 6.30
CA ARG A 330 2.93 -0.04 7.59
C ARG A 330 2.72 1.05 8.65
N GLY A 331 2.33 2.27 8.24
CA GLY A 331 2.29 3.45 9.11
C GLY A 331 3.69 3.97 9.47
N THR A 332 4.71 3.68 8.66
CA THR A 332 6.10 4.10 8.90
C THR A 332 6.30 5.54 8.41
N PRO A 333 6.71 6.50 9.27
CA PRO A 333 6.99 7.86 8.83
C PRO A 333 8.07 7.88 7.74
N ASN A 334 7.84 8.59 6.64
CA ASN A 334 8.72 8.63 5.46
C ASN A 334 8.91 10.07 4.95
N ALA A 335 10.16 10.48 4.78
CA ALA A 335 10.52 11.79 4.25
C ALA A 335 11.79 11.75 3.37
N TYR A 336 11.94 12.79 2.55
CA TYR A 336 13.23 13.22 2.01
C TYR A 336 13.76 14.36 2.87
N MET A 337 15.07 14.37 3.14
CA MET A 337 15.77 15.53 3.66
C MET A 337 17.14 15.69 2.99
N GLY A 338 17.32 16.78 2.27
CA GLY A 338 18.58 17.08 1.59
C GLY A 338 19.73 17.21 2.58
N GLY A 339 20.88 16.62 2.27
CA GLY A 339 22.08 16.71 3.10
C GLY A 339 22.01 15.95 4.43
N VAL A 340 20.93 15.20 4.71
CA VAL A 340 20.76 14.41 5.95
C VAL A 340 21.93 13.47 6.24
N PHE A 341 22.53 12.90 5.20
CA PHE A 341 23.59 11.91 5.35
C PHE A 341 24.88 12.52 5.96
N ALA A 342 25.11 13.81 5.71
CA ALA A 342 26.27 14.55 6.18
C ALA A 342 26.08 15.20 7.56
N ASP A 343 24.92 15.03 8.19
CA ASP A 343 24.63 15.62 9.50
C ASP A 343 25.49 14.97 10.60
N GLY A 344 26.41 15.77 11.17
CA GLY A 344 27.32 15.32 12.22
C GLY A 344 26.63 14.98 13.54
N ALA A 345 25.49 15.60 13.86
CA ALA A 345 24.73 15.29 15.06
C ALA A 345 24.05 13.93 14.93
N LEU A 346 23.43 13.64 13.78
CA LEU A 346 22.86 12.31 13.50
C LEU A 346 23.94 11.22 13.47
N ALA A 347 25.14 11.55 12.96
CA ALA A 347 26.29 10.66 13.00
C ALA A 347 26.72 10.29 14.43
N SER A 348 26.74 11.26 15.35
CA SER A 348 27.02 11.01 16.76
C SER A 348 25.93 10.15 17.42
N LEU A 349 24.65 10.43 17.15
CA LEU A 349 23.53 9.68 17.71
C LEU A 349 23.53 8.21 17.26
N GLU A 350 23.84 7.94 15.99
CA GLU A 350 24.06 6.58 15.47
C GLU A 350 25.22 5.88 16.19
N ALA A 351 26.38 6.54 16.30
CA ALA A 351 27.58 5.96 16.90
C ALA A 351 27.37 5.58 18.37
N ASP A 352 26.65 6.43 19.11
CA ASP A 352 26.29 6.21 20.52
C ASP A 352 25.09 5.26 20.68
N ARG A 353 24.45 4.86 19.57
CA ARG A 353 23.19 4.09 19.53
C ARG A 353 22.09 4.73 20.39
N THR A 354 22.08 6.06 20.42
CA THR A 354 21.12 6.85 21.18
C THR A 354 19.75 6.72 20.53
N PRO A 355 18.72 6.27 21.25
CA PRO A 355 17.36 6.27 20.73
C PRO A 355 16.88 7.71 20.51
N VAL A 356 16.12 7.93 19.45
CA VAL A 356 15.61 9.25 19.07
C VAL A 356 14.12 9.16 18.78
N ILE A 357 13.40 10.23 19.12
CA ILE A 357 12.08 10.53 18.56
C ILE A 357 12.30 11.07 17.16
N PHE A 358 11.57 10.53 16.18
CA PHE A 358 11.56 10.96 14.79
C PHE A 358 10.13 11.34 14.39
N GLN A 359 9.94 12.59 14.01
CA GLN A 359 8.65 13.12 13.58
C GLN A 359 8.76 13.71 12.18
N VAL A 360 7.83 13.36 11.30
CA VAL A 360 7.63 13.95 9.98
C VAL A 360 6.25 14.61 9.96
N LYS A 361 6.20 15.93 9.77
CA LYS A 361 4.94 16.68 9.75
C LYS A 361 5.11 17.99 8.98
N ASP A 362 4.18 18.30 8.09
CA ASP A 362 4.12 19.58 7.35
C ASP A 362 5.45 19.96 6.66
N ASP A 363 6.07 19.00 5.97
CA ASP A 363 7.42 19.13 5.37
C ASP A 363 8.51 19.56 6.38
N VAL A 364 8.36 19.18 7.64
CA VAL A 364 9.35 19.34 8.70
C VAL A 364 9.71 17.99 9.29
N VAL A 365 11.01 17.76 9.46
CA VAL A 365 11.54 16.63 10.23
C VAL A 365 12.07 17.12 11.57
N ARG A 366 11.67 16.45 12.66
CA ARG A 366 12.24 16.67 14.00
C ARG A 366 12.91 15.41 14.53
N TRP A 367 14.05 15.61 15.18
CA TRP A 367 14.82 14.59 15.87
C TRP A 367 15.05 15.01 17.31
N GLN A 368 14.71 14.16 18.28
CA GLN A 368 14.96 14.44 19.70
C GLN A 368 15.56 13.21 20.39
N PRO A 369 16.78 13.31 20.96
CA PRO A 369 17.37 12.21 21.73
C PRO A 369 16.50 11.81 22.92
N MET A 370 16.41 10.52 23.19
CA MET A 370 15.66 9.95 24.32
C MET A 370 16.62 9.41 25.38
N SER A 371 16.22 9.52 26.64
CA SER A 371 16.85 8.80 27.75
C SER A 371 16.56 7.30 27.68
N ALA A 372 17.36 6.49 28.36
CA ALA A 372 17.14 5.03 28.45
C ALA A 372 15.77 4.68 29.08
N SER A 373 15.32 5.46 30.07
CA SER A 373 14.01 5.27 30.70
C SER A 373 12.84 5.62 29.78
N GLU A 374 12.98 6.67 28.97
CA GLU A 374 11.99 7.01 27.94
C GLU A 374 11.96 5.91 26.87
N TRP A 375 13.11 5.42 26.44
CA TRP A 375 13.21 4.32 25.48
C TRP A 375 12.53 3.05 25.99
N GLU A 376 12.80 2.61 27.23
CA GLU A 376 12.13 1.45 27.82
C GLU A 376 10.61 1.65 27.93
N SER A 377 10.17 2.86 28.30
CA SER A 377 8.74 3.20 28.40
C SER A 377 8.05 3.15 27.03
N TRP A 378 8.71 3.69 26.00
CA TRP A 378 8.23 3.58 24.62
C TRP A 378 8.16 2.13 24.17
N GLN A 379 9.21 1.32 24.39
CA GLN A 379 9.21 -0.09 23.99
C GLN A 379 8.08 -0.88 24.67
N GLN A 380 7.77 -0.60 25.94
CA GLN A 380 6.65 -1.22 26.62
C GLN A 380 5.30 -0.80 26.04
N LYS A 381 5.13 0.47 25.65
CA LYS A 381 3.91 1.00 25.04
C LYS A 381 3.72 0.53 23.60
N SER A 382 4.80 0.47 22.84
CA SER A 382 4.84 0.07 21.43
C SER A 382 4.82 -1.45 21.26
N GLY A 383 5.05 -2.20 22.34
CA GLY A 383 4.98 -3.66 22.37
C GLY A 383 3.57 -4.11 21.97
N ARG A 384 3.46 -4.66 20.76
CA ARG A 384 2.22 -5.25 20.27
C ARG A 384 2.09 -6.63 20.90
N GLU A 385 1.10 -6.82 21.78
CA GLU A 385 0.70 -8.15 22.20
C GLU A 385 -0.14 -8.78 21.09
N PHE A 386 0.40 -9.82 20.46
CA PHE A 386 -0.34 -10.65 19.52
C PHE A 386 -0.92 -11.87 20.25
N GLY A 387 -2.07 -12.35 19.76
CA GLY A 387 -2.70 -13.55 20.32
C GLY A 387 -1.80 -14.79 20.19
N GLU A 388 -1.91 -15.71 21.14
CA GLU A 388 -1.21 -17.00 21.08
C GLU A 388 -1.79 -17.88 19.95
N LEU A 389 -0.90 -18.53 19.19
CA LEU A 389 -1.30 -19.54 18.22
C LEU A 389 -1.60 -20.85 18.96
N VAL A 390 -2.89 -21.15 19.14
CA VAL A 390 -3.33 -22.40 19.76
C VAL A 390 -3.59 -23.47 18.68
N PRO A 391 -2.80 -24.56 18.60
CA PRO A 391 -3.00 -25.58 17.58
C PRO A 391 -4.25 -26.42 17.84
N ALA A 392 -5.08 -26.63 16.81
CA ALA A 392 -6.23 -27.53 16.90
C ALA A 392 -5.83 -29.01 17.12
N PRO A 393 -6.64 -29.81 17.83
CA PRO A 393 -6.47 -31.27 17.89
C PRO A 393 -6.54 -31.89 16.50
N LEU A 394 -5.60 -32.77 16.16
CA LEU A 394 -5.54 -33.43 14.85
C LEU A 394 -6.37 -34.72 14.77
N GLU A 395 -6.66 -35.33 15.92
CA GLU A 395 -7.41 -36.58 16.00
C GLU A 395 -8.83 -36.39 15.45
N GLY A 396 -9.22 -37.25 14.51
CA GLY A 396 -10.54 -37.19 13.87
C GLY A 396 -10.73 -36.05 12.86
N MET A 397 -9.78 -35.12 12.72
CA MET A 397 -9.88 -34.05 11.72
C MET A 397 -9.80 -34.63 10.30
N PRO A 398 -10.72 -34.30 9.37
CA PRO A 398 -10.62 -34.77 7.98
C PRO A 398 -9.46 -34.07 7.26
N TYR A 399 -8.90 -34.68 6.21
CA TYR A 399 -7.84 -34.03 5.41
C TYR A 399 -8.38 -32.89 4.55
N THR A 400 -9.61 -33.03 4.06
CA THR A 400 -10.29 -32.03 3.28
C THR A 400 -11.68 -31.75 3.84
N ARG A 401 -12.18 -30.54 3.62
CA ARG A 401 -13.58 -30.20 3.88
C ARG A 401 -14.06 -29.10 2.93
N PRO A 402 -15.34 -29.08 2.55
CA PRO A 402 -15.94 -27.91 1.89
C PRO A 402 -15.70 -26.64 2.72
N ILE A 403 -15.40 -25.54 2.02
CA ILE A 403 -15.33 -24.21 2.63
C ILE A 403 -16.74 -23.65 2.65
N GLU A 404 -17.46 -23.94 3.72
CA GLU A 404 -18.83 -23.50 3.92
C GLU A 404 -19.18 -23.39 5.41
N VAL A 405 -20.14 -22.53 5.69
CA VAL A 405 -20.92 -22.46 6.94
C VAL A 405 -22.40 -22.68 6.61
N THR A 406 -23.17 -23.11 7.61
CA THR A 406 -24.62 -23.26 7.48
C THR A 406 -25.29 -21.88 7.50
N PRO A 407 -26.04 -21.48 6.45
CA PRO A 407 -26.77 -20.21 6.45
C PRO A 407 -27.78 -20.11 7.60
N GLY A 408 -27.90 -18.92 8.18
CA GLY A 408 -28.86 -18.62 9.24
C GLY A 408 -28.31 -17.65 10.30
N PRO A 409 -29.13 -17.26 11.29
CA PRO A 409 -28.69 -16.40 12.38
C PRO A 409 -27.49 -17.02 13.12
N GLY A 410 -26.44 -16.22 13.34
CA GLY A 410 -25.22 -16.67 14.01
C GLY A 410 -24.30 -17.55 13.15
N ALA A 411 -24.52 -17.65 11.83
CA ALA A 411 -23.69 -18.47 10.93
C ALA A 411 -22.19 -18.15 11.02
N LEU A 412 -21.83 -16.92 11.36
CA LEU A 412 -20.44 -16.47 11.46
C LEU A 412 -19.80 -16.71 12.84
N GLU A 413 -20.55 -17.13 13.85
CA GLU A 413 -20.02 -17.41 15.19
C GLU A 413 -19.04 -18.60 15.20
N VAL A 414 -19.11 -19.47 14.19
CA VAL A 414 -18.20 -20.63 14.03
C VAL A 414 -16.83 -20.25 13.45
N LEU A 415 -16.67 -19.06 12.87
CA LEU A 415 -15.43 -18.68 12.17
C LEU A 415 -14.17 -18.80 13.04
N PRO A 416 -14.15 -18.35 14.33
CA PRO A 416 -12.99 -18.53 15.19
C PRO A 416 -12.60 -20.00 15.41
N GLU A 417 -13.56 -20.93 15.36
CA GLU A 417 -13.29 -22.37 15.47
C GLU A 417 -12.76 -22.96 14.15
N LEU A 418 -13.08 -22.33 13.01
CA LEU A 418 -12.61 -22.77 11.70
C LEU A 418 -11.15 -22.36 11.43
N VAL A 419 -10.71 -21.20 11.93
CA VAL A 419 -9.34 -20.71 11.68
C VAL A 419 -8.26 -21.72 12.10
N PRO A 420 -8.30 -22.34 13.30
CA PRO A 420 -7.33 -23.38 13.68
C PRO A 420 -7.38 -24.66 12.83
N VAL A 421 -8.45 -24.89 12.05
CA VAL A 421 -8.69 -26.11 11.26
C VAL A 421 -8.32 -25.91 9.78
N ILE A 422 -8.68 -24.78 9.18
CA ILE A 422 -8.53 -24.49 7.74
C ILE A 422 -7.74 -23.21 7.44
N GLY A 423 -7.32 -22.49 8.48
CA GLY A 423 -6.64 -21.21 8.40
C GLY A 423 -7.57 -20.03 8.09
N GLY A 424 -6.99 -18.83 8.19
CA GLY A 424 -7.72 -17.57 8.14
C GLY A 424 -8.47 -17.31 6.84
N LYS A 425 -7.76 -17.28 5.71
CA LYS A 425 -8.35 -17.07 4.38
C LYS A 425 -9.47 -18.03 4.03
N SER A 426 -9.33 -19.31 4.38
CA SER A 426 -10.38 -20.30 4.14
C SER A 426 -11.59 -20.05 5.06
N ALA A 427 -11.38 -19.67 6.32
CA ALA A 427 -12.48 -19.30 7.22
C ALA A 427 -13.21 -18.05 6.72
N GLY A 428 -12.49 -17.02 6.28
CA GLY A 428 -13.07 -15.85 5.66
C GLY A 428 -13.88 -16.19 4.40
N LEU A 429 -13.35 -17.06 3.52
CA LEU A 429 -14.11 -17.52 2.36
C LEU A 429 -15.38 -18.30 2.75
N ALA A 430 -15.37 -19.04 3.87
CA ALA A 430 -16.55 -19.74 4.39
C ALA A 430 -17.66 -18.75 4.80
N ALA A 431 -17.30 -17.57 5.29
CA ALA A 431 -18.27 -16.54 5.68
C ALA A 431 -19.16 -16.10 4.50
N LEU A 432 -18.63 -16.10 3.27
CA LEU A 432 -19.41 -15.77 2.07
C LEU A 432 -20.56 -16.76 1.84
N THR A 433 -20.41 -18.02 2.25
CA THR A 433 -21.45 -19.04 2.04
C THR A 433 -22.60 -18.94 3.04
N ALA A 434 -22.51 -18.05 4.05
CA ALA A 434 -23.66 -17.73 4.88
C ALA A 434 -24.78 -17.03 4.06
N TYR A 435 -24.44 -16.54 2.87
CA TYR A 435 -25.32 -15.77 2.00
C TYR A 435 -25.31 -16.32 0.57
N ASP A 436 -26.39 -16.98 0.16
CA ASP A 436 -26.53 -17.52 -1.21
C ASP A 436 -26.40 -16.44 -2.31
N ALA A 437 -26.71 -15.18 -1.97
CA ALA A 437 -26.61 -14.06 -2.90
C ALA A 437 -25.16 -13.63 -3.18
N ILE A 438 -24.19 -13.97 -2.32
CA ILE A 438 -22.79 -13.58 -2.48
C ILE A 438 -22.08 -14.59 -3.39
N PRO A 439 -21.69 -14.21 -4.61
CA PRO A 439 -21.07 -15.14 -5.53
C PRO A 439 -19.63 -15.45 -5.10
N GLY A 440 -19.42 -16.63 -4.53
CA GLY A 440 -18.10 -17.18 -4.25
C GLY A 440 -17.49 -17.97 -5.42
N PRO A 441 -16.24 -18.44 -5.29
CA PRO A 441 -15.63 -19.39 -6.21
C PRO A 441 -16.49 -20.66 -6.33
N TYR A 442 -16.35 -21.39 -7.43
CA TYR A 442 -17.09 -22.66 -7.59
C TYR A 442 -16.58 -23.71 -6.62
N GLU A 443 -17.46 -24.16 -5.73
CA GLU A 443 -17.27 -25.33 -4.85
C GLU A 443 -15.91 -25.36 -4.11
N PRO A 444 -15.50 -24.29 -3.41
CA PRO A 444 -14.19 -24.22 -2.78
C PRO A 444 -14.02 -25.34 -1.73
N LEU A 445 -12.79 -25.84 -1.61
CA LEU A 445 -12.41 -26.93 -0.73
C LEU A 445 -11.18 -26.52 0.08
N ALA A 446 -11.20 -26.75 1.38
CA ALA A 446 -10.04 -26.58 2.24
C ALA A 446 -9.33 -27.91 2.39
N ILE A 447 -8.02 -27.90 2.22
CA ILE A 447 -7.11 -28.90 2.79
C ILE A 447 -6.79 -28.41 4.21
N THR A 448 -7.13 -29.22 5.21
CA THR A 448 -7.02 -28.83 6.61
C THR A 448 -5.57 -28.80 7.08
N VAL A 449 -5.33 -28.17 8.23
CA VAL A 449 -4.01 -28.12 8.88
C VAL A 449 -3.46 -29.50 9.22
N ARG A 450 -4.29 -30.55 9.27
CA ARG A 450 -3.87 -31.93 9.50
C ARG A 450 -2.88 -32.41 8.44
N ALA A 451 -3.15 -32.14 7.16
CA ALA A 451 -2.27 -32.56 6.08
C ALA A 451 -0.88 -31.92 6.22
N TYR A 452 -0.82 -30.63 6.57
CA TYR A 452 0.43 -29.93 6.86
C TYR A 452 1.13 -30.51 8.09
N ALA A 453 0.41 -30.73 9.18
CA ALA A 453 1.01 -31.23 10.42
C ALA A 453 1.60 -32.63 10.25
N GLU A 454 0.91 -33.54 9.55
CA GLU A 454 1.45 -34.87 9.23
C GLU A 454 2.62 -34.80 8.26
N PHE A 455 2.59 -33.86 7.30
CA PHE A 455 3.74 -33.60 6.44
C PHE A 455 4.93 -33.09 7.26
N VAL A 456 4.77 -32.13 8.17
CA VAL A 456 5.89 -31.55 8.94
C VAL A 456 6.40 -32.46 10.07
N ALA A 457 5.57 -33.37 10.59
CA ALA A 457 5.92 -34.23 11.73
C ALA A 457 7.31 -34.91 11.65
N PRO A 458 7.76 -35.47 10.51
CA PRO A 458 9.08 -36.10 10.40
C PRO A 458 10.26 -35.15 10.57
N ILE A 459 10.07 -33.84 10.31
CA ILE A 459 11.12 -32.82 10.36
C ILE A 459 10.93 -31.83 11.52
N GLN A 460 9.89 -31.98 12.33
CA GLN A 460 9.54 -31.05 13.40
C GLN A 460 10.67 -30.85 14.41
N THR A 461 11.36 -31.93 14.79
CA THR A 461 12.53 -31.84 15.69
C THR A 461 13.66 -31.02 15.08
N GLN A 462 13.92 -31.18 13.78
CA GLN A 462 14.97 -30.43 13.08
C GLN A 462 14.65 -28.94 13.02
N LEU A 463 13.37 -28.58 12.80
CA LEU A 463 12.91 -27.19 12.81
C LEU A 463 13.00 -26.56 14.21
N ALA A 464 12.65 -27.31 15.26
CA ALA A 464 12.79 -26.85 16.64
C ALA A 464 14.26 -26.64 17.04
N GLU A 465 15.15 -27.54 16.62
CA GLU A 465 16.60 -27.40 16.81
C GLU A 465 17.16 -26.18 16.08
N LEU A 466 16.66 -25.86 14.88
CA LEU A 466 17.05 -24.67 14.11
C LEU A 466 16.65 -23.39 14.83
N ILE A 467 15.38 -23.28 15.24
CA ILE A 467 14.86 -22.07 15.91
C ILE A 467 15.60 -21.80 17.22
N ALA A 468 15.92 -22.85 17.97
CA ALA A 468 16.67 -22.75 19.22
C ALA A 468 18.18 -22.48 19.03
N ASP A 469 18.69 -22.52 17.80
CA ASP A 469 20.11 -22.34 17.52
C ASP A 469 20.52 -20.85 17.70
N PRO A 470 21.57 -20.55 18.49
CA PRO A 470 21.98 -19.16 18.72
C PRO A 470 22.49 -18.41 17.48
N GLU A 471 23.03 -19.10 16.47
CA GLU A 471 23.47 -18.45 15.23
C GLU A 471 22.26 -18.04 14.39
N PHE A 472 21.25 -18.92 14.30
CA PHE A 472 19.98 -18.64 13.62
C PHE A 472 19.17 -17.54 14.33
N ALA A 473 19.06 -17.59 15.66
CA ALA A 473 18.31 -16.59 16.43
C ALA A 473 18.91 -15.18 16.34
N LYS A 474 20.24 -15.07 16.16
CA LYS A 474 20.93 -13.77 16.23
C LYS A 474 21.20 -13.12 14.87
N ASP A 475 21.43 -13.88 13.80
CA ASP A 475 21.86 -13.32 12.52
C ASP A 475 20.80 -13.55 11.42
N ARG A 476 20.22 -12.45 10.95
CA ARG A 476 19.22 -12.41 9.89
C ARG A 476 19.73 -13.03 8.57
N ARG A 477 21.02 -12.93 8.24
CA ARG A 477 21.59 -13.56 7.04
C ARG A 477 21.65 -15.07 7.18
N VAL A 478 21.91 -15.57 8.39
CA VAL A 478 21.83 -17.00 8.71
C VAL A 478 20.38 -17.48 8.54
N ARG A 479 19.39 -16.71 9.01
CA ARG A 479 17.98 -17.03 8.78
C ARG A 479 17.62 -17.08 7.31
N GLN A 480 17.94 -16.04 6.54
CA GLN A 480 17.66 -16.01 5.09
C GLN A 480 18.29 -17.22 4.38
N LEU A 481 19.58 -17.48 4.62
CA LEU A 481 20.31 -18.59 4.01
C LEU A 481 19.73 -19.96 4.40
N LEU A 482 19.38 -20.17 5.66
CA LEU A 482 18.89 -21.46 6.15
C LEU A 482 17.40 -21.68 5.92
N LEU A 483 16.62 -20.63 5.73
CA LEU A 483 15.22 -20.74 5.34
C LEU A 483 15.08 -20.97 3.84
N GLU A 484 15.77 -20.17 3.01
CA GLU A 484 15.54 -20.13 1.55
C GLU A 484 16.62 -20.82 0.72
N GLY A 485 17.80 -21.04 1.30
CA GLY A 485 18.92 -21.70 0.65
C GLY A 485 19.87 -20.76 -0.08
N GLU A 486 21.03 -21.30 -0.44
CA GLU A 486 22.11 -20.55 -1.11
C GLU A 486 21.69 -19.90 -2.44
N PRO A 487 20.95 -20.56 -3.35
CA PRO A 487 20.56 -19.92 -4.62
C PRO A 487 19.75 -18.64 -4.42
N GLN A 488 18.75 -18.67 -3.51
CA GLN A 488 17.91 -17.49 -3.23
C GLN A 488 18.70 -16.39 -2.51
N PHE A 489 19.60 -16.80 -1.61
CA PHE A 489 20.51 -15.86 -0.94
C PHE A 489 21.41 -15.14 -1.96
N VAL A 490 21.97 -15.87 -2.92
CA VAL A 490 22.80 -15.30 -4.00
C VAL A 490 21.97 -14.47 -4.98
N GLU A 491 20.73 -14.85 -5.29
CA GLU A 491 19.84 -14.03 -6.10
C GLU A 491 19.56 -12.68 -5.43
N SER A 492 19.31 -12.69 -4.12
CA SER A 492 18.96 -11.49 -3.35
C SER A 492 20.17 -10.61 -3.01
N ASN A 493 21.38 -11.19 -2.95
CA ASN A 493 22.58 -10.51 -2.45
C ASN A 493 23.79 -10.63 -3.40
N GLY A 494 23.62 -11.13 -4.63
CA GLY A 494 24.73 -11.53 -5.50
C GLY A 494 25.61 -10.38 -5.98
N GLU A 495 25.07 -9.16 -6.00
CA GLU A 495 25.80 -7.93 -6.31
C GLU A 495 26.56 -7.38 -5.09
N ASP A 496 26.29 -7.91 -3.90
CA ASP A 496 26.91 -7.54 -2.64
C ASP A 496 28.14 -8.40 -2.33
N LEU A 497 29.32 -7.84 -2.63
CA LEU A 497 30.61 -8.50 -2.41
C LEU A 497 30.86 -8.89 -0.94
N ASP A 498 30.33 -8.16 0.03
CA ASP A 498 30.55 -8.45 1.45
C ASP A 498 29.60 -9.56 1.92
N ALA A 499 28.36 -9.58 1.45
CA ALA A 499 27.46 -10.71 1.64
C ALA A 499 28.02 -11.99 1.01
N MET A 500 28.63 -11.91 -0.18
CA MET A 500 29.25 -13.07 -0.83
C MET A 500 30.51 -13.56 -0.08
N ARG A 501 31.34 -12.64 0.43
CA ARG A 501 32.48 -13.00 1.31
C ARG A 501 32.03 -13.62 2.63
N TRP A 502 30.98 -13.06 3.22
CA TRP A 502 30.36 -13.61 4.42
C TRP A 502 29.85 -15.02 4.15
N LEU A 503 29.14 -15.25 3.03
CA LEU A 503 28.58 -16.55 2.66
C LEU A 503 29.68 -17.61 2.54
N GLU A 504 30.79 -17.31 1.85
CA GLU A 504 31.91 -18.25 1.72
C GLU A 504 32.60 -18.51 3.07
N THR A 505 32.74 -17.48 3.90
CA THR A 505 33.31 -17.63 5.26
C THR A 505 32.40 -18.47 6.14
N PHE A 506 31.09 -18.23 6.08
CA PHE A 506 30.07 -18.99 6.81
C PHE A 506 30.10 -20.45 6.36
N LYS A 507 30.03 -20.74 5.05
CA LYS A 507 30.11 -22.12 4.54
C LYS A 507 31.39 -22.87 4.92
N ALA A 508 32.50 -22.18 5.15
CA ALA A 508 33.75 -22.79 5.62
C ALA A 508 33.81 -22.98 7.15
N GLY A 509 32.86 -22.40 7.90
CA GLY A 509 32.80 -22.39 9.35
C GLY A 509 32.39 -23.73 9.98
N ALA A 510 32.68 -23.87 11.28
CA ALA A 510 32.24 -25.01 12.07
C ALA A 510 30.91 -24.70 12.75
N HIS A 511 29.80 -25.21 12.21
CA HIS A 511 28.46 -25.04 12.75
C HIS A 511 27.93 -26.28 13.45
N ARG A 512 26.81 -26.11 14.18
CA ARG A 512 26.04 -27.24 14.70
C ARG A 512 25.49 -28.11 13.56
N LYS A 513 25.18 -29.36 13.89
CA LYS A 513 24.69 -30.36 12.92
C LYS A 513 23.45 -29.88 12.15
N VAL A 514 22.48 -29.26 12.83
CA VAL A 514 21.24 -28.77 12.20
C VAL A 514 21.50 -27.74 11.10
N ILE A 515 22.39 -26.78 11.35
CA ILE A 515 22.82 -25.75 10.40
C ILE A 515 23.47 -26.41 9.17
N TRP A 516 24.44 -27.31 9.41
CA TRP A 516 25.16 -28.01 8.34
C TRP A 516 24.27 -28.89 7.48
N ASP A 517 23.31 -29.59 8.08
CA ASP A 517 22.38 -30.43 7.36
C ASP A 517 21.45 -29.57 6.48
N LEU A 518 20.90 -28.48 7.01
CA LEU A 518 20.01 -27.60 6.24
C LEU A 518 20.75 -26.88 5.11
N LEU A 519 21.98 -26.40 5.33
CA LEU A 519 22.80 -25.82 4.24
C LEU A 519 22.91 -26.79 3.05
N LYS A 520 23.22 -28.07 3.32
CA LYS A 520 23.36 -29.09 2.27
C LYS A 520 22.05 -29.40 1.55
N LEU A 521 20.93 -29.24 2.24
CA LEU A 521 19.61 -29.49 1.68
C LEU A 521 19.03 -28.29 0.92
N GLY A 522 19.71 -27.13 0.92
CA GLY A 522 19.18 -25.90 0.33
C GLY A 522 18.20 -25.18 1.26
N GLY A 523 18.45 -25.24 2.57
CA GLY A 523 17.60 -24.64 3.60
C GLY A 523 16.31 -25.41 3.87
N VAL A 524 15.43 -24.80 4.65
CA VAL A 524 14.09 -25.33 4.95
C VAL A 524 13.25 -25.44 3.67
N GLN A 525 13.36 -24.48 2.74
CA GLN A 525 12.71 -24.58 1.44
C GLN A 525 13.19 -25.80 0.65
N GLY A 526 14.49 -26.03 0.56
CA GLY A 526 15.03 -27.22 -0.13
C GLY A 526 14.61 -28.54 0.55
N LEU A 527 14.51 -28.54 1.88
CA LEU A 527 13.94 -29.65 2.65
C LEU A 527 12.50 -29.95 2.24
N PHE A 528 11.63 -28.94 2.20
CA PHE A 528 10.22 -29.08 1.82
C PHE A 528 10.04 -29.45 0.35
N LEU A 529 10.82 -28.88 -0.56
CA LEU A 529 10.62 -29.00 -2.01
C LEU A 529 11.23 -30.28 -2.61
N GLY A 530 12.29 -30.82 -2.00
CA GLY A 530 13.06 -31.92 -2.57
C GLY A 530 13.39 -33.05 -1.60
N ALA A 531 13.98 -32.73 -0.44
CA ALA A 531 14.56 -33.76 0.42
C ALA A 531 13.51 -34.57 1.20
N GLN A 532 12.40 -33.94 1.56
CA GLN A 532 11.29 -34.61 2.23
C GLN A 532 10.29 -35.20 1.23
N ALA A 533 10.05 -36.51 1.33
CA ALA A 533 9.05 -37.18 0.51
C ALA A 533 7.62 -36.78 0.95
N MET A 534 6.75 -36.55 -0.03
CA MET A 534 5.31 -36.45 0.21
C MET A 534 4.78 -37.86 0.55
N PRO A 535 4.09 -38.06 1.69
CA PRO A 535 3.53 -39.37 2.02
C PRO A 535 2.52 -39.81 0.94
N GLU A 536 2.74 -40.98 0.35
CA GLU A 536 1.94 -41.44 -0.80
C GLU A 536 0.46 -41.63 -0.44
N GLY A 537 0.17 -42.19 0.74
CA GLY A 537 -1.21 -42.35 1.23
C GLY A 537 -1.94 -41.02 1.44
N LEU A 538 -1.23 -40.00 1.95
CA LEU A 538 -1.77 -38.65 2.09
C LEU A 538 -2.08 -38.04 0.71
N LEU A 539 -1.11 -38.07 -0.20
CA LEU A 539 -1.27 -37.50 -1.54
C LEU A 539 -2.40 -38.17 -2.33
N ASN A 540 -2.51 -39.50 -2.26
CA ASN A 540 -3.57 -40.25 -2.93
C ASN A 540 -4.95 -39.87 -2.39
N THR A 541 -5.08 -39.74 -1.07
CA THR A 541 -6.34 -39.32 -0.42
C THR A 541 -6.72 -37.90 -0.84
N LEU A 542 -5.79 -36.95 -0.73
CA LEU A 542 -6.03 -35.55 -1.14
C LEU A 542 -6.39 -35.44 -2.62
N THR A 543 -5.70 -36.19 -3.49
CA THR A 543 -5.98 -36.16 -4.94
C THR A 543 -7.36 -36.74 -5.24
N ALA A 544 -7.75 -37.83 -4.59
CA ALA A 544 -9.08 -38.43 -4.76
C ALA A 544 -10.20 -37.48 -4.30
N ASP A 545 -10.03 -36.81 -3.16
CA ASP A 545 -10.99 -35.82 -2.66
C ASP A 545 -11.14 -34.64 -3.64
N LEU A 546 -10.03 -34.15 -4.18
CA LEU A 546 -10.02 -33.07 -5.18
C LEU A 546 -10.67 -33.50 -6.51
N GLU A 547 -10.37 -34.71 -6.99
CA GLU A 547 -10.99 -35.27 -8.19
C GLU A 547 -12.50 -35.43 -8.02
N ALA A 548 -12.95 -35.88 -6.85
CA ALA A 548 -14.37 -36.01 -6.54
C ALA A 548 -15.07 -34.64 -6.49
N ARG A 549 -14.47 -33.65 -5.79
CA ARG A 549 -15.05 -32.31 -5.64
C ARG A 549 -15.12 -31.55 -6.96
N PHE A 550 -14.10 -31.66 -7.81
CA PHE A 550 -13.98 -30.88 -9.04
C PHE A 550 -14.25 -31.71 -10.31
N ALA A 551 -14.96 -32.83 -10.20
CA ALA A 551 -15.25 -33.75 -11.31
C ALA A 551 -16.00 -33.09 -12.49
N ALA A 552 -16.75 -32.01 -12.23
CA ALA A 552 -17.50 -31.28 -13.25
C ALA A 552 -16.63 -30.32 -14.08
N LEU A 553 -15.41 -30.00 -13.65
CA LEU A 553 -14.53 -29.06 -14.34
C LEU A 553 -13.91 -29.67 -15.62
N SER A 554 -13.51 -28.81 -16.55
CA SER A 554 -12.67 -29.18 -17.69
C SER A 554 -11.31 -29.68 -17.21
N THR A 555 -10.74 -30.67 -17.90
CA THR A 555 -9.34 -31.07 -17.66
C THR A 555 -8.35 -29.94 -17.91
N SER A 556 -8.73 -28.92 -18.69
CA SER A 556 -7.95 -27.70 -18.93
C SER A 556 -8.09 -26.65 -17.82
N GLN A 557 -9.04 -26.81 -16.90
CA GLN A 557 -9.24 -25.88 -15.79
C GLN A 557 -8.18 -26.14 -14.71
N GLY A 558 -7.30 -25.17 -14.49
CA GLY A 558 -6.35 -25.21 -13.37
C GLY A 558 -7.07 -25.00 -12.04
N LEU A 559 -6.54 -25.58 -10.96
CA LEU A 559 -6.94 -25.31 -9.58
C LEU A 559 -5.89 -24.43 -8.90
N ARG A 560 -6.34 -23.38 -8.23
CA ARG A 560 -5.51 -22.52 -7.40
C ARG A 560 -5.46 -23.07 -5.98
N PHE A 561 -4.25 -23.31 -5.48
CA PHE A 561 -3.93 -23.69 -4.11
C PHE A 561 -3.44 -22.43 -3.40
N ARG A 562 -4.33 -21.75 -2.68
CA ARG A 562 -4.05 -20.52 -1.94
C ARG A 562 -3.69 -20.88 -0.50
N SER A 563 -2.57 -20.34 -0.02
CA SER A 563 -2.17 -20.47 1.38
C SER A 563 -3.27 -19.96 2.31
N SER A 564 -3.47 -20.60 3.45
CA SER A 564 -4.42 -20.20 4.48
C SER A 564 -3.81 -20.57 5.83
N SER A 565 -2.95 -19.70 6.36
CA SER A 565 -2.25 -19.97 7.62
C SER A 565 -3.17 -19.75 8.82
N THR A 566 -2.92 -20.47 9.92
CA THR A 566 -3.53 -20.17 11.22
C THR A 566 -3.00 -18.88 11.85
N ALA A 567 -1.86 -18.37 11.37
CA ALA A 567 -1.26 -17.14 11.88
C ALA A 567 -1.77 -15.87 11.16
N GLU A 568 -2.35 -16.01 9.97
CA GLU A 568 -2.64 -14.86 9.09
C GLU A 568 -3.71 -13.91 9.65
N ASP A 569 -4.62 -14.43 10.47
CA ASP A 569 -5.75 -13.67 11.03
C ASP A 569 -5.61 -13.41 12.54
N VAL A 570 -4.39 -13.55 13.09
CA VAL A 570 -4.14 -13.07 14.46
C VAL A 570 -4.38 -11.56 14.48
N GLU A 571 -5.16 -11.08 15.45
CA GLU A 571 -5.55 -9.67 15.50
C GLU A 571 -4.31 -8.76 15.49
N GLY A 572 -4.30 -7.83 14.52
CA GLY A 572 -3.21 -6.90 14.22
C GLY A 572 -1.95 -7.47 13.59
N PHE A 573 -1.85 -8.78 13.35
CA PHE A 573 -0.76 -9.37 12.56
C PHE A 573 -1.01 -9.17 11.07
N ASN A 574 -0.07 -8.54 10.36
CA ASN A 574 -0.19 -8.35 8.92
C ASN A 574 0.49 -9.50 8.15
N GLY A 575 -0.26 -10.57 7.87
CA GLY A 575 0.19 -11.67 7.01
C GLY A 575 -0.08 -11.46 5.50
N ALA A 576 -0.39 -10.23 5.06
CA ALA A 576 -0.71 -9.98 3.66
C ALA A 576 0.53 -10.13 2.76
N GLY A 577 0.40 -10.90 1.67
CA GLY A 577 1.45 -11.01 0.65
C GLY A 577 2.68 -11.86 1.01
N VAL A 578 2.80 -12.36 2.23
CA VAL A 578 4.01 -13.10 2.68
C VAL A 578 4.03 -14.59 2.30
N TYR A 579 2.91 -15.13 1.84
CA TYR A 579 2.78 -16.55 1.49
C TYR A 579 2.44 -16.76 0.01
N THR A 580 2.90 -17.87 -0.57
CA THR A 580 2.77 -18.17 -2.00
C THR A 580 1.49 -18.94 -2.29
N SER A 581 0.88 -18.68 -3.46
CA SER A 581 -0.24 -19.45 -4.00
C SER A 581 0.16 -20.14 -5.31
N GLU A 582 -0.12 -21.43 -5.46
CA GLU A 582 0.31 -22.23 -6.60
C GLU A 582 -0.85 -22.72 -7.46
N THR A 583 -0.57 -23.09 -8.70
CA THR A 583 -1.54 -23.75 -9.58
C THR A 583 -1.18 -25.21 -9.74
N ALA A 584 -2.18 -26.08 -9.68
CA ALA A 584 -2.05 -27.48 -10.08
C ALA A 584 -3.23 -27.93 -10.96
N PHE A 585 -2.98 -28.95 -11.77
CA PHE A 585 -4.00 -29.63 -12.57
C PHE A 585 -4.26 -31.01 -12.01
N LEU A 586 -5.51 -31.48 -12.09
CA LEU A 586 -5.88 -32.86 -11.73
C LEU A 586 -5.36 -33.88 -12.74
N LYS A 587 -5.25 -33.47 -14.02
CA LYS A 587 -4.68 -34.25 -15.11
C LYS A 587 -3.52 -33.47 -15.75
N PRO A 588 -2.38 -33.31 -15.05
CA PRO A 588 -1.25 -32.55 -15.56
C PRO A 588 -0.68 -33.16 -16.85
N GLU A 589 -0.71 -34.48 -17.01
CA GLU A 589 -0.16 -35.22 -18.16
C GLU A 589 -0.81 -34.88 -19.51
N VAL A 590 -2.08 -34.44 -19.49
CA VAL A 590 -2.83 -34.09 -20.71
C VAL A 590 -2.77 -32.59 -21.05
N GLN A 591 -2.06 -31.77 -20.26
CA GLN A 591 -1.96 -30.33 -20.53
C GLN A 591 -1.14 -30.05 -21.79
N SER A 592 -1.60 -29.07 -22.57
CA SER A 592 -0.98 -28.69 -23.84
C SER A 592 0.40 -28.02 -23.65
N LYS A 593 0.54 -27.18 -22.61
CA LYS A 593 1.78 -26.49 -22.28
C LYS A 593 2.70 -27.40 -21.46
N ALA A 594 3.96 -27.53 -21.90
CA ALA A 594 4.95 -28.36 -21.20
C ALA A 594 5.21 -27.91 -19.75
N SER A 595 5.09 -26.61 -19.47
CA SER A 595 5.18 -26.04 -18.12
C SER A 595 4.03 -26.49 -17.21
N ASP A 596 2.82 -26.63 -17.76
CA ASP A 596 1.63 -27.01 -17.00
C ASP A 596 1.63 -28.51 -16.66
N ARG A 597 2.29 -29.34 -17.47
CA ARG A 597 2.51 -30.76 -17.17
C ARG A 597 3.34 -31.01 -15.90
N LYS A 598 4.06 -30.00 -15.40
CA LYS A 598 4.83 -30.06 -14.14
C LYS A 598 4.03 -29.60 -12.92
N LYS A 599 2.85 -29.01 -13.13
CA LYS A 599 2.01 -28.42 -12.07
C LYS A 599 1.10 -29.50 -11.46
N THR A 600 1.69 -30.39 -10.67
CA THR A 600 0.98 -31.47 -9.97
C THR A 600 0.52 -31.02 -8.58
N VAL A 601 -0.49 -31.71 -8.02
CA VAL A 601 -0.98 -31.47 -6.64
C VAL A 601 0.17 -31.53 -5.62
N ALA A 602 1.07 -32.52 -5.74
CA ALA A 602 2.20 -32.66 -4.84
C ALA A 602 3.17 -31.46 -4.89
N VAL A 603 3.45 -30.94 -6.09
CA VAL A 603 4.33 -29.77 -6.27
C VAL A 603 3.68 -28.52 -5.68
N ALA A 604 2.39 -28.30 -5.94
CA ALA A 604 1.65 -27.15 -5.42
C ALA A 604 1.63 -27.16 -3.88
N LEU A 605 1.30 -28.32 -3.26
CA LEU A 605 1.28 -28.45 -1.80
C LEU A 605 2.63 -28.19 -1.16
N ARG A 606 3.71 -28.80 -1.66
CA ARG A 606 5.07 -28.59 -1.11
C ARG A 606 5.47 -27.12 -1.14
N LYS A 607 5.21 -26.44 -2.26
CA LYS A 607 5.53 -25.01 -2.40
C LYS A 607 4.70 -24.11 -1.49
N VAL A 608 3.38 -24.35 -1.40
CA VAL A 608 2.51 -23.57 -0.50
C VAL A 608 2.95 -23.77 0.96
N TRP A 609 3.22 -25.00 1.38
CA TRP A 609 3.71 -25.29 2.73
C TRP A 609 5.12 -24.76 2.99
N ALA A 610 6.02 -24.81 2.01
CA ALA A 610 7.36 -24.23 2.10
C ALA A 610 7.29 -22.70 2.28
N SER A 611 6.31 -22.03 1.68
CA SER A 611 6.17 -20.57 1.79
C SER A 611 5.88 -20.10 3.22
N PHE A 612 5.35 -20.97 4.09
CA PHE A 612 5.23 -20.66 5.52
C PHE A 612 6.60 -20.36 6.15
N TRP A 613 7.64 -21.02 5.65
CA TRP A 613 9.03 -20.88 6.08
C TRP A 613 9.87 -20.01 5.13
N SER A 614 9.24 -19.18 4.29
CA SER A 614 9.97 -18.14 3.57
C SER A 614 10.58 -17.15 4.56
N PHE A 615 11.67 -16.50 4.16
CA PHE A 615 12.38 -15.57 5.04
C PHE A 615 11.48 -14.41 5.46
N GLY A 616 10.80 -13.77 4.51
CA GLY A 616 9.85 -12.69 4.81
C GLY A 616 8.75 -13.12 5.78
N ALA A 617 8.11 -14.26 5.54
CA ALA A 617 7.04 -14.75 6.41
C ALA A 617 7.54 -15.13 7.82
N PHE A 618 8.76 -15.68 7.92
CA PHE A 618 9.39 -15.99 9.20
C PHE A 618 9.64 -14.71 9.99
N GLU A 619 10.27 -13.71 9.38
CA GLU A 619 10.62 -12.46 10.05
C GLU A 619 9.39 -11.69 10.54
N GLU A 620 8.30 -11.66 9.77
CA GLU A 620 7.05 -11.04 10.24
C GLU A 620 6.51 -11.74 11.50
N ARG A 621 6.53 -13.07 11.56
CA ARG A 621 6.10 -13.81 12.74
C ARG A 621 7.03 -13.63 13.94
N GLU A 622 8.34 -13.59 13.70
CA GLU A 622 9.35 -13.34 14.74
C GLU A 622 9.16 -11.93 15.34
N ASN A 623 8.95 -10.92 14.49
CA ASN A 623 8.64 -9.56 14.90
C ASN A 623 7.33 -9.47 15.69
N ALA A 624 6.37 -10.33 15.39
CA ALA A 624 5.11 -10.44 16.11
C ALA A 624 5.18 -11.34 17.35
N GLY A 625 6.33 -11.94 17.67
CA GLY A 625 6.47 -12.87 18.78
C GLY A 625 5.61 -14.14 18.66
N LEU A 626 5.20 -14.49 17.43
CA LEU A 626 4.35 -15.66 17.18
C LEU A 626 5.19 -16.94 17.12
N ASP A 627 4.79 -17.96 17.89
CA ASP A 627 5.46 -19.26 17.86
C ASP A 627 5.35 -19.94 16.49
N HIS A 628 6.47 -20.01 15.77
CA HIS A 628 6.55 -20.62 14.44
C HIS A 628 6.20 -22.11 14.43
N LEU A 629 6.40 -22.85 15.53
CA LEU A 629 6.13 -24.28 15.62
C LEU A 629 4.65 -24.58 15.87
N ASN A 630 3.92 -23.64 16.49
CA ASN A 630 2.48 -23.76 16.69
C ASN A 630 1.67 -23.31 15.47
N GLY A 631 2.24 -22.43 14.64
CA GLY A 631 1.63 -22.03 13.38
C GLY A 631 1.52 -23.18 12.37
N ARG A 632 0.36 -23.30 11.72
CA ARG A 632 0.08 -24.32 10.70
C ARG A 632 -0.45 -23.69 9.42
N MET A 633 -0.38 -24.44 8.32
CA MET A 633 -0.84 -24.01 7.00
C MET A 633 -1.98 -24.90 6.49
N GLY A 634 -3.21 -24.37 6.49
CA GLY A 634 -4.29 -24.88 5.64
C GLY A 634 -4.10 -24.41 4.20
N VAL A 635 -4.86 -24.99 3.26
CA VAL A 635 -4.82 -24.59 1.85
C VAL A 635 -6.23 -24.48 1.31
N SER A 636 -6.60 -23.29 0.82
CA SER A 636 -7.86 -23.09 0.09
C SER A 636 -7.67 -23.49 -1.37
N VAL A 637 -8.53 -24.35 -1.88
CA VAL A 637 -8.51 -24.85 -3.26
C VAL A 637 -9.79 -24.47 -3.98
N HIS A 638 -9.64 -23.78 -5.11
CA HIS A 638 -10.75 -23.38 -5.98
C HIS A 638 -10.27 -23.29 -7.45
N PRO A 639 -11.16 -23.21 -8.45
CA PRO A 639 -10.74 -23.00 -9.83
C PRO A 639 -9.87 -21.75 -9.97
N ARG A 640 -8.75 -21.90 -10.69
CA ARG A 640 -7.85 -20.80 -10.99
C ARG A 640 -8.57 -19.81 -11.91
N PHE A 641 -8.58 -18.54 -11.50
CA PHE A 641 -8.92 -17.44 -12.40
C PHE A 641 -7.84 -17.38 -13.49
N ASP A 642 -8.26 -17.70 -14.71
CA ASP A 642 -7.38 -17.64 -15.88
C ASP A 642 -7.33 -16.19 -16.34
N ASP A 643 -6.14 -15.64 -16.58
CA ASP A 643 -5.98 -14.22 -16.91
C ASP A 643 -6.87 -13.77 -18.09
N ALA A 644 -7.07 -14.65 -19.08
CA ALA A 644 -7.92 -14.40 -20.25
C ALA A 644 -9.44 -14.44 -19.95
N ALA A 645 -9.83 -14.95 -18.79
CA ALA A 645 -11.21 -15.01 -18.32
C ALA A 645 -11.54 -13.87 -17.33
N GLU A 646 -10.53 -13.14 -16.84
CA GLU A 646 -10.72 -11.99 -15.97
C GLU A 646 -11.08 -10.75 -16.82
N LEU A 647 -12.25 -10.17 -16.53
CA LEU A 647 -12.68 -8.87 -17.06
C LEU A 647 -12.22 -7.73 -16.16
N ALA A 648 -12.15 -7.98 -14.85
CA ALA A 648 -11.62 -7.04 -13.88
C ALA A 648 -11.07 -7.76 -12.64
N ASN A 649 -10.08 -7.15 -12.02
CA ASN A 649 -9.51 -7.53 -10.74
C ASN A 649 -9.70 -6.37 -9.77
N GLY A 650 -10.25 -6.62 -8.58
CA GLY A 650 -10.52 -5.56 -7.63
C GLY A 650 -10.37 -5.96 -6.17
N VAL A 651 -10.19 -4.93 -5.34
CA VAL A 651 -10.26 -4.99 -3.89
C VAL A 651 -11.21 -3.90 -3.40
N PHE A 652 -11.94 -4.14 -2.32
CA PHE A 652 -12.75 -3.09 -1.70
C PHE A 652 -12.79 -3.21 -0.20
N LEU A 653 -12.88 -2.06 0.45
CA LEU A 653 -13.15 -1.93 1.86
C LEU A 653 -14.63 -1.60 2.03
N LEU A 654 -15.28 -2.31 2.95
CA LEU A 654 -16.62 -1.99 3.41
C LEU A 654 -16.58 -1.66 4.90
N SER A 655 -16.81 -0.40 5.24
CA SER A 655 -16.92 0.07 6.61
C SER A 655 -18.38 0.20 7.00
N LEU A 656 -18.77 -0.44 8.10
CA LEU A 656 -20.10 -0.35 8.69
C LEU A 656 -20.00 0.25 10.09
N SER A 657 -20.87 1.22 10.40
CA SER A 657 -21.03 1.79 11.74
C SER A 657 -22.50 1.76 12.18
N ARG A 658 -22.76 1.25 13.38
CA ARG A 658 -24.10 1.18 13.97
C ARG A 658 -24.60 2.58 14.34
N ALA A 659 -25.75 2.96 13.82
CA ALA A 659 -26.44 4.21 14.16
C ALA A 659 -27.73 3.96 14.94
N THR A 660 -28.37 5.02 15.45
CA THR A 660 -29.69 4.92 16.12
C THR A 660 -30.84 4.64 15.15
N GLY A 661 -30.59 4.74 13.84
CA GLY A 661 -31.50 4.38 12.75
C GLY A 661 -30.90 3.27 11.89
N ASP A 662 -30.78 3.52 10.59
CA ASP A 662 -30.09 2.60 9.67
C ASP A 662 -28.58 2.68 9.88
N ASP A 663 -27.89 1.53 9.77
CA ASP A 663 -26.43 1.49 9.83
C ASP A 663 -25.81 2.34 8.71
N GLU A 664 -24.73 3.04 9.03
CA GLU A 664 -23.95 3.79 8.06
C GLU A 664 -22.96 2.83 7.39
N VAL A 665 -23.05 2.71 6.06
CA VAL A 665 -22.22 1.82 5.26
C VAL A 665 -21.49 2.61 4.19
N THR A 666 -20.16 2.51 4.19
CA THR A 666 -19.28 3.12 3.19
C THR A 666 -18.51 2.02 2.49
N LEU A 667 -18.51 2.06 1.15
CA LEU A 667 -17.66 1.24 0.30
C LEU A 667 -16.59 2.12 -0.32
N THR A 668 -15.34 1.66 -0.31
CA THR A 668 -14.23 2.22 -1.11
C THR A 668 -13.61 1.09 -1.89
N LEU A 669 -13.51 1.23 -3.21
CA LEU A 669 -13.15 0.15 -4.11
C LEU A 669 -12.06 0.58 -5.07
N ASN A 670 -11.07 -0.30 -5.26
CA ASN A 670 -10.02 -0.17 -6.25
C ASN A 670 -10.16 -1.31 -7.27
N VAL A 671 -10.20 -0.99 -8.56
CA VAL A 671 -10.37 -2.00 -9.62
C VAL A 671 -9.46 -1.73 -10.82
N GLN A 672 -8.98 -2.81 -11.42
CA GLN A 672 -8.17 -2.82 -12.64
C GLN A 672 -8.82 -3.66 -13.72
N ALA A 673 -8.62 -3.25 -14.98
CA ALA A 673 -9.10 -3.99 -16.13
C ALA A 673 -8.35 -5.31 -16.29
N GLY A 674 -9.07 -6.36 -16.66
CA GLY A 674 -8.50 -7.69 -16.88
C GLY A 674 -7.89 -8.31 -15.63
N ALA A 675 -6.73 -8.96 -15.80
CA ALA A 675 -5.98 -9.64 -14.74
C ALA A 675 -4.89 -8.78 -14.10
N LEU A 676 -4.82 -7.49 -14.45
CA LEU A 676 -3.83 -6.57 -13.89
C LEU A 676 -3.97 -6.49 -12.37
N SER A 677 -2.84 -6.47 -11.69
CA SER A 677 -2.80 -6.48 -10.24
C SER A 677 -3.13 -5.10 -9.68
N VAL A 678 -4.20 -4.99 -8.88
CA VAL A 678 -4.55 -3.76 -8.16
C VAL A 678 -3.56 -3.50 -7.02
N THR A 679 -3.16 -4.55 -6.32
CA THR A 679 -2.34 -4.42 -5.11
C THR A 679 -0.86 -4.26 -5.42
N ASN A 680 -0.39 -4.80 -6.55
CA ASN A 680 1.01 -4.79 -6.97
C ASN A 680 1.11 -4.62 -8.49
N PRO A 681 0.84 -3.43 -9.06
CA PRO A 681 1.05 -3.19 -10.49
C PRO A 681 2.54 -3.39 -10.86
N PRO A 682 2.89 -3.69 -12.12
CA PRO A 682 4.28 -3.85 -12.53
C PRO A 682 5.09 -2.60 -12.16
N PRO A 683 6.25 -2.73 -11.50
CA PRO A 683 7.07 -1.58 -11.12
C PRO A 683 7.41 -0.69 -12.31
N GLY A 684 7.29 0.63 -12.15
CA GLY A 684 7.60 1.62 -13.20
C GLY A 684 6.58 1.72 -14.34
N SER A 685 5.43 1.04 -14.25
CA SER A 685 4.42 1.04 -15.32
C SER A 685 3.55 2.30 -15.39
N GLY A 686 3.47 3.10 -14.32
CA GLY A 686 2.57 4.26 -14.25
C GLY A 686 1.08 3.91 -14.20
N ILE A 687 0.76 2.63 -14.03
CA ILE A 687 -0.61 2.10 -14.04
C ILE A 687 -1.32 2.46 -12.73
N THR A 688 -2.48 3.10 -12.80
CA THR A 688 -3.33 3.46 -11.65
C THR A 688 -4.70 2.78 -11.73
N PRO A 689 -5.23 2.23 -10.63
CA PRO A 689 -6.56 1.62 -10.60
C PRO A 689 -7.67 2.67 -10.67
N GLU A 690 -8.86 2.26 -11.11
CA GLU A 690 -10.10 3.02 -10.84
C GLU A 690 -10.38 2.95 -9.35
N VAL A 691 -10.68 4.11 -8.76
CA VAL A 691 -11.02 4.28 -7.34
C VAL A 691 -12.41 4.89 -7.26
N ASP A 692 -13.31 4.17 -6.60
CA ASP A 692 -14.69 4.59 -6.39
C ASP A 692 -15.05 4.55 -4.90
N ALA A 693 -16.01 5.39 -4.52
CA ALA A 693 -16.66 5.31 -3.22
C ALA A 693 -18.18 5.25 -3.37
N VAL A 694 -18.83 4.49 -2.49
CA VAL A 694 -20.29 4.50 -2.36
C VAL A 694 -20.65 4.78 -0.91
N THR A 695 -21.40 5.86 -0.70
CA THR A 695 -21.89 6.31 0.61
C THR A 695 -23.41 6.43 0.62
N GLY A 696 -23.99 6.91 1.72
CA GLY A 696 -25.44 7.12 1.86
C GLY A 696 -26.21 5.86 2.27
N THR A 697 -27.54 5.96 2.30
CA THR A 697 -28.41 4.87 2.77
C THR A 697 -28.67 3.82 1.68
N PRO A 698 -29.23 2.64 2.01
CA PRO A 698 -29.78 1.68 1.02
C PRO A 698 -30.75 2.30 0.01
N THR A 699 -31.53 3.29 0.42
CA THR A 699 -32.56 3.92 -0.42
C THR A 699 -32.08 5.16 -1.18
N ALA A 700 -30.92 5.71 -0.80
CA ALA A 700 -30.31 6.88 -1.42
C ALA A 700 -28.78 6.74 -1.44
N PRO A 701 -28.21 5.78 -2.21
CA PRO A 701 -26.78 5.65 -2.36
C PRO A 701 -26.21 6.81 -3.17
N VAL A 702 -25.00 7.24 -2.83
CA VAL A 702 -24.22 8.24 -3.56
C VAL A 702 -22.96 7.57 -4.06
N VAL A 703 -22.79 7.53 -5.38
CA VAL A 703 -21.56 7.03 -6.03
C VAL A 703 -20.65 8.22 -6.30
N GLU A 704 -19.42 8.13 -5.85
CA GLU A 704 -18.35 9.08 -6.12
C GLU A 704 -17.24 8.37 -6.91
N ARG A 705 -16.90 8.91 -8.07
CA ARG A 705 -15.82 8.43 -8.94
C ARG A 705 -14.57 9.24 -8.61
N VAL A 706 -13.67 8.67 -7.82
CA VAL A 706 -12.53 9.39 -7.22
C VAL A 706 -11.35 9.47 -8.18
N LEU A 707 -10.99 8.34 -8.80
CA LEU A 707 -9.89 8.25 -9.76
C LEU A 707 -10.31 7.32 -10.91
N PRO A 708 -10.19 7.72 -12.19
CA PRO A 708 -10.38 6.80 -13.31
C PRO A 708 -9.22 5.80 -13.40
N SER A 709 -9.48 4.61 -13.97
CA SER A 709 -8.44 3.61 -14.19
C SER A 709 -7.61 3.99 -15.40
N SER A 710 -6.28 4.05 -15.25
CA SER A 710 -5.32 4.25 -16.34
C SER A 710 -5.38 3.19 -17.43
N GLU A 711 -6.23 2.17 -17.31
CA GLU A 711 -6.39 1.05 -18.23
C GLU A 711 -7.76 1.01 -18.93
N SER A 712 -8.66 1.95 -18.64
CA SER A 712 -9.99 2.04 -19.23
C SER A 712 -10.58 3.46 -19.20
N ASP A 713 -10.96 4.00 -20.36
CA ASP A 713 -11.60 5.33 -20.45
C ASP A 713 -13.05 5.36 -19.93
N ALA A 714 -13.65 4.17 -19.76
CA ALA A 714 -14.97 4.01 -19.18
C ALA A 714 -14.85 3.33 -17.80
N PRO A 715 -15.79 3.60 -16.87
CA PRO A 715 -15.83 2.89 -15.60
C PRO A 715 -15.82 1.37 -15.80
N ILE A 716 -14.85 0.69 -15.21
CA ILE A 716 -14.69 -0.76 -15.21
C ILE A 716 -15.90 -1.41 -14.54
N LEU A 717 -16.40 -0.79 -13.47
CA LEU A 717 -17.66 -1.15 -12.83
C LEU A 717 -18.70 -0.06 -13.06
N THR A 718 -19.92 -0.47 -13.36
CA THR A 718 -21.06 0.45 -13.47
C THR A 718 -21.53 0.92 -12.09
N ASP A 719 -22.19 2.08 -12.01
CA ASP A 719 -22.77 2.57 -10.75
C ASP A 719 -23.72 1.54 -10.11
N ALA A 720 -24.47 0.81 -10.94
CA ALA A 720 -25.35 -0.27 -10.48
C ALA A 720 -24.57 -1.44 -9.86
N GLU A 721 -23.41 -1.80 -10.42
CA GLU A 721 -22.53 -2.82 -9.84
C GLU A 721 -21.91 -2.35 -8.52
N LEU A 722 -21.47 -1.09 -8.43
CA LEU A 722 -20.91 -0.54 -7.19
C LEU A 722 -21.94 -0.54 -6.05
N ILE A 723 -23.17 -0.08 -6.33
CA ILE A 723 -24.27 -0.09 -5.36
C ILE A 723 -24.62 -1.54 -4.98
N TRP A 724 -24.68 -2.44 -5.97
CA TRP A 724 -24.95 -3.85 -5.72
C TRP A 724 -23.88 -4.49 -4.83
N ILE A 725 -22.58 -4.22 -5.05
CA ILE A 725 -21.51 -4.73 -4.19
C ILE A 725 -21.68 -4.24 -2.75
N ARG A 726 -21.94 -2.94 -2.56
CA ARG A 726 -22.15 -2.36 -1.22
C ARG A 726 -23.31 -3.05 -0.50
N ASP A 727 -24.47 -3.10 -1.14
CA ASP A 727 -25.70 -3.62 -0.54
C ASP A 727 -25.65 -5.13 -0.31
N LEU A 728 -24.90 -5.84 -1.15
CA LEU A 728 -24.65 -7.27 -0.99
C LEU A 728 -23.74 -7.57 0.20
N ALA A 729 -22.71 -6.75 0.43
CA ALA A 729 -21.71 -6.98 1.48
C ALA A 729 -22.14 -6.42 2.86
N ALA A 730 -23.06 -5.45 2.90
CA ALA A 730 -23.51 -4.82 4.15
C ALA A 730 -24.10 -5.79 5.19
N PRO A 731 -25.00 -6.73 4.83
CA PRO A 731 -25.50 -7.73 5.80
C PRO A 731 -24.38 -8.60 6.37
N LEU A 732 -23.43 -9.02 5.51
CA LEU A 732 -22.28 -9.81 5.94
C LEU A 732 -21.43 -9.04 6.98
N ALA A 733 -21.20 -7.73 6.77
CA ALA A 733 -20.48 -6.91 7.74
C ALA A 733 -21.24 -6.75 9.08
N ALA A 734 -22.56 -6.58 9.03
CA ALA A 734 -23.39 -6.49 10.22
C ALA A 734 -23.34 -7.78 11.05
N ASP A 735 -23.53 -8.94 10.41
CA ASP A 735 -23.46 -10.25 11.08
C ASP A 735 -22.06 -10.53 11.61
N TRP A 736 -21.01 -10.08 10.92
CA TRP A 736 -19.63 -10.26 11.37
C TRP A 736 -19.34 -9.43 12.61
N LEU A 737 -19.82 -8.19 12.65
CA LEU A 737 -19.76 -7.33 13.84
C LEU A 737 -20.51 -7.97 15.01
N ASP A 738 -21.69 -8.54 14.77
CA ASP A 738 -22.48 -9.20 15.81
C ASP A 738 -21.79 -10.47 16.32
N ALA A 739 -21.23 -11.30 15.44
CA ALA A 739 -20.44 -12.47 15.82
C ALA A 739 -19.21 -12.09 16.66
N LYS A 740 -18.49 -11.02 16.27
CA LYS A 740 -17.35 -10.49 17.06
C LYS A 740 -17.82 -9.99 18.44
N ASN A 741 -18.99 -9.35 18.51
CA ASN A 741 -19.56 -8.81 19.74
C ASN A 741 -20.19 -9.87 20.67
N ALA A 742 -20.60 -11.02 20.14
CA ALA A 742 -21.27 -12.08 20.90
C ALA A 742 -20.42 -12.60 22.07
N VAL A 743 -19.11 -12.69 21.87
CA VAL A 743 -18.15 -13.15 22.90
C VAL A 743 -17.65 -12.04 23.83
N LEU A 744 -18.03 -10.78 23.57
CA LEU A 744 -17.55 -9.62 24.33
C LEU A 744 -18.57 -9.14 25.38
N PRO A 745 -18.09 -8.67 26.56
CA PRO A 745 -18.97 -8.02 27.52
C PRO A 745 -19.55 -6.73 26.93
N PRO A 746 -20.77 -6.30 27.33
CA PRO A 746 -21.47 -5.17 26.70
C PRO A 746 -20.64 -3.89 26.55
N GLY A 747 -19.86 -3.51 27.55
CA GLY A 747 -19.02 -2.30 27.50
C GLY A 747 -17.80 -2.37 26.57
N ARG A 748 -17.47 -3.54 26.02
CA ARG A 748 -16.36 -3.76 25.06
C ARG A 748 -16.83 -3.96 23.63
N ARG A 749 -18.14 -4.09 23.40
CA ARG A 749 -18.71 -4.33 22.07
C ARG A 749 -18.43 -3.15 21.16
N SER A 750 -17.94 -3.46 19.96
CA SER A 750 -17.66 -2.47 18.93
C SER A 750 -18.96 -1.98 18.29
N LYS A 751 -18.97 -0.73 17.82
CA LYS A 751 -20.07 -0.19 17.02
C LYS A 751 -19.75 -0.17 15.53
N SER A 752 -18.51 -0.40 15.16
CA SER A 752 -18.06 -0.39 13.77
C SER A 752 -17.20 -1.60 13.43
N ILE A 753 -17.19 -1.95 12.14
CA ILE A 753 -16.29 -2.93 11.56
C ILE A 753 -15.90 -2.48 10.16
N THR A 754 -14.68 -2.81 9.74
CA THR A 754 -14.28 -2.69 8.33
C THR A 754 -13.88 -4.07 7.82
N LEU A 755 -14.45 -4.47 6.69
CA LEU A 755 -14.10 -5.71 6.00
C LEU A 755 -13.33 -5.39 4.71
N ASP A 756 -12.25 -6.13 4.47
CA ASP A 756 -11.42 -6.09 3.27
C ASP A 756 -11.77 -7.28 2.37
N PHE A 757 -12.14 -7.01 1.13
CA PHE A 757 -12.58 -7.98 0.14
C PHE A 757 -11.66 -7.99 -1.07
N GLU A 758 -11.41 -9.18 -1.63
CA GLU A 758 -10.84 -9.33 -2.98
C GLU A 758 -11.88 -9.97 -3.91
N PHE A 759 -12.02 -9.46 -5.13
CA PHE A 759 -12.92 -10.00 -6.14
C PHE A 759 -12.30 -10.11 -7.53
N ARG A 760 -13.03 -10.78 -8.42
CA ARG A 760 -12.81 -10.84 -9.87
C ARG A 760 -14.12 -10.67 -10.60
N LYS A 761 -14.17 -9.88 -11.66
CA LYS A 761 -15.23 -9.97 -12.67
C LYS A 761 -14.76 -10.92 -13.74
N VAL A 762 -15.57 -11.93 -14.08
CA VAL A 762 -15.17 -13.01 -15.00
C VAL A 762 -16.16 -13.17 -16.14
N ILE A 763 -15.65 -13.58 -17.29
CA ILE A 763 -16.45 -13.84 -18.49
C ILE A 763 -17.51 -14.93 -18.26
N LYS A 764 -18.55 -14.90 -19.09
CA LYS A 764 -19.51 -16.00 -19.20
C LYS A 764 -18.80 -17.32 -19.49
N GLY A 765 -19.20 -18.37 -18.76
CA GLY A 765 -18.68 -19.71 -18.91
C GLY A 765 -17.44 -20.01 -18.07
N PHE A 766 -17.00 -19.09 -17.20
CA PHE A 766 -15.99 -19.36 -16.18
C PHE A 766 -16.60 -19.92 -14.87
N PRO A 767 -16.02 -20.94 -14.22
CA PRO A 767 -14.85 -21.72 -14.67
C PRO A 767 -15.20 -22.65 -15.84
N ALA A 768 -14.18 -23.13 -16.56
CA ALA A 768 -14.37 -24.06 -17.67
C ALA A 768 -14.94 -25.40 -17.15
N MET A 769 -16.15 -25.74 -17.58
CA MET A 769 -16.90 -26.94 -17.18
C MET A 769 -16.83 -28.04 -18.26
N THR A 770 -16.78 -29.31 -17.85
CA THR A 770 -17.07 -30.47 -18.71
C THR A 770 -18.55 -30.84 -18.66
N SER A 771 -19.20 -30.63 -17.52
CA SER A 771 -20.62 -30.94 -17.27
C SER A 771 -21.24 -29.94 -16.30
N GLY A 772 -22.57 -29.77 -16.35
CA GLY A 772 -23.29 -28.77 -15.57
C GLY A 772 -23.56 -27.45 -16.31
N PRO A 773 -24.30 -26.50 -15.69
CA PRO A 773 -24.65 -25.24 -16.33
C PRO A 773 -23.43 -24.31 -16.46
N ALA A 774 -23.33 -23.63 -17.60
CA ALA A 774 -22.37 -22.55 -17.76
C ALA A 774 -22.80 -21.34 -16.92
N PHE A 775 -21.86 -20.74 -16.18
CA PHE A 775 -22.11 -19.53 -15.40
C PHE A 775 -22.27 -18.31 -16.32
N PRO A 776 -23.12 -17.34 -15.96
CA PRO A 776 -23.14 -16.04 -16.64
C PRO A 776 -21.83 -15.28 -16.37
N GLU A 777 -21.63 -14.17 -17.07
CA GLU A 777 -20.69 -13.16 -16.62
C GLU A 777 -21.08 -12.71 -15.21
N ARG A 778 -20.11 -12.64 -14.30
CA ARG A 778 -20.39 -12.32 -12.90
C ARG A 778 -19.16 -11.81 -12.18
N ILE A 779 -19.40 -11.10 -11.08
CA ILE A 779 -18.41 -10.85 -10.05
C ILE A 779 -18.30 -12.10 -9.16
N VAL A 780 -17.09 -12.42 -8.73
CA VAL A 780 -16.77 -13.51 -7.81
C VAL A 780 -15.92 -12.95 -6.68
N ILE A 781 -16.47 -12.93 -5.47
CA ILE A 781 -15.74 -12.57 -4.25
C ILE A 781 -14.89 -13.77 -3.87
N LYS A 782 -13.57 -13.62 -3.82
CA LYS A 782 -12.62 -14.71 -3.58
C LYS A 782 -11.93 -14.63 -2.21
N GLN A 783 -12.12 -13.53 -1.48
CA GLN A 783 -11.64 -13.35 -0.11
C GLN A 783 -12.46 -12.28 0.59
N VAL A 784 -12.63 -12.46 1.91
CA VAL A 784 -13.07 -11.44 2.85
C VAL A 784 -12.30 -11.63 4.16
N ARG A 785 -11.94 -10.55 4.84
CA ARG A 785 -11.39 -10.57 6.19
C ARG A 785 -11.70 -9.26 6.93
N PRO A 786 -11.78 -9.26 8.26
CA PRO A 786 -11.87 -8.02 9.02
C PRO A 786 -10.54 -7.29 9.03
N LEU A 787 -10.57 -5.97 8.82
CA LEU A 787 -9.47 -5.08 9.16
C LEU A 787 -9.61 -4.68 10.62
N SER A 788 -8.78 -5.25 11.48
CA SER A 788 -8.68 -4.85 12.89
C SER A 788 -7.29 -4.28 13.14
N ARG A 789 -7.23 -3.06 13.67
CA ARG A 789 -5.99 -2.49 14.21
C ARG A 789 -5.84 -2.98 15.65
N ASN A 790 -4.61 -3.34 16.04
CA ASN A 790 -4.34 -3.49 17.47
C ASN A 790 -4.42 -2.11 18.11
N GLY A 791 -5.15 -2.02 19.22
CA GLY A 791 -5.17 -0.80 20.01
C GLY A 791 -3.78 -0.46 20.50
N THR A 792 -3.47 0.83 20.44
CA THR A 792 -2.20 1.41 20.90
C THR A 792 -2.14 1.54 22.43
N ILE A 793 -3.29 1.47 23.11
CA ILE A 793 -3.41 1.55 24.57
C ILE A 793 -3.77 0.18 25.13
N SER A 794 -2.96 -0.33 26.05
CA SER A 794 -3.10 -1.69 26.60
C SER A 794 -4.26 -1.81 27.60
N ALA A 795 -4.82 -3.01 27.72
CA ALA A 795 -5.84 -3.31 28.74
C ALA A 795 -5.30 -3.10 30.18
N THR A 796 -4.01 -3.34 30.39
CA THR A 796 -3.34 -3.12 31.68
C THR A 796 -3.37 -1.64 32.09
N GLU A 797 -3.15 -0.72 31.14
CA GLU A 797 -3.22 0.73 31.39
C GLU A 797 -4.65 1.21 31.71
N LEU A 798 -5.67 0.57 31.13
CA LEU A 798 -7.07 0.92 31.37
C LEU A 798 -7.65 0.29 32.66
N GLY A 799 -7.01 -0.74 33.19
CA GLY A 799 -7.49 -1.48 34.36
C GLY A 799 -8.88 -2.09 34.13
N VAL A 800 -9.89 -1.63 34.87
CA VAL A 800 -11.28 -2.12 34.76
C VAL A 800 -12.15 -1.28 33.83
N LEU A 801 -11.62 -0.21 33.23
CA LEU A 801 -12.38 0.69 32.38
C LEU A 801 -12.81 -0.02 31.08
N GLN A 802 -14.11 -0.05 30.81
CA GLN A 802 -14.65 -0.69 29.61
C GLN A 802 -14.86 0.32 28.49
N VAL A 803 -13.95 0.30 27.52
CA VAL A 803 -14.03 1.08 26.27
C VAL A 803 -14.40 0.13 25.13
N PRO A 804 -15.31 0.49 24.20
CA PRO A 804 -15.55 -0.28 22.97
C PRO A 804 -14.24 -0.60 22.25
N ASN A 805 -14.08 -1.83 21.73
CA ASN A 805 -12.82 -2.24 21.12
C ASN A 805 -12.43 -1.38 19.90
N ASP A 806 -13.38 -0.93 19.08
CA ASP A 806 -13.14 -0.05 17.93
C ASP A 806 -12.70 1.36 18.33
N VAL A 807 -13.31 1.93 19.38
CA VAL A 807 -12.87 3.21 19.95
C VAL A 807 -11.47 3.08 20.54
N LEU A 808 -11.19 1.97 21.24
CA LEU A 808 -9.87 1.72 21.82
C LEU A 808 -8.80 1.46 20.74
N ALA A 809 -9.16 0.78 19.65
CA ALA A 809 -8.26 0.50 18.52
C ALA A 809 -7.74 1.78 17.86
N ALA A 810 -8.50 2.88 17.96
CA ALA A 810 -8.16 4.19 17.43
C ALA A 810 -7.80 5.22 18.51
N ALA A 811 -7.69 4.82 19.79
CA ALA A 811 -7.50 5.76 20.89
C ALA A 811 -6.11 6.40 20.84
N LEU A 812 -6.07 7.73 20.73
CA LEU A 812 -4.85 8.52 20.85
C LEU A 812 -4.49 8.71 22.34
N ARG A 813 -5.49 9.01 23.17
CA ARG A 813 -5.36 9.14 24.62
C ARG A 813 -6.66 8.88 25.37
N VAL A 814 -6.53 8.52 26.63
CA VAL A 814 -7.62 8.46 27.61
C VAL A 814 -7.35 9.46 28.71
N ASP A 815 -8.25 10.41 28.91
CA ASP A 815 -8.17 11.44 29.92
C ASP A 815 -9.15 11.16 31.07
N ARG A 816 -8.81 11.62 32.26
CA ARG A 816 -9.71 11.65 33.42
C ARG A 816 -9.95 13.10 33.84
N THR A 817 -11.18 13.54 33.70
CA THR A 817 -11.65 14.81 34.25
C THR A 817 -12.18 14.60 35.67
N THR A 818 -11.63 15.33 36.64
CA THR A 818 -12.00 15.28 38.06
C THR A 818 -12.67 16.59 38.46
N CYS A 819 -13.94 16.54 38.85
CA CYS A 819 -14.71 17.69 39.31
C CYS A 819 -15.07 17.57 40.79
N GLN A 820 -14.92 18.65 41.55
CA GLN A 820 -15.43 18.78 42.91
C GLN A 820 -16.76 19.53 42.88
N VAL A 821 -17.81 18.90 43.41
CA VAL A 821 -19.20 19.33 43.21
C VAL A 821 -19.98 19.22 44.53
N GLY A 822 -20.02 20.31 45.30
CA GLY A 822 -20.72 20.33 46.59
C GLY A 822 -20.23 19.23 47.53
N PHE A 823 -21.08 18.24 47.81
CA PHE A 823 -20.81 17.09 48.67
C PHE A 823 -20.25 15.86 47.93
N MET A 824 -19.89 15.99 46.64
CA MET A 824 -19.47 14.87 45.78
C MET A 824 -18.20 15.18 44.98
N GLN A 825 -17.52 14.12 44.57
CA GLN A 825 -16.52 14.14 43.50
C GLN A 825 -17.08 13.40 42.29
N VAL A 826 -16.90 14.00 41.11
CA VAL A 826 -17.26 13.40 39.82
C VAL A 826 -15.98 13.13 39.03
N LEU A 827 -15.81 11.90 38.57
CA LEU A 827 -14.74 11.50 37.66
C LEU A 827 -15.37 11.15 36.31
N ALA A 828 -14.89 11.73 35.21
CA ALA A 828 -15.29 11.36 33.86
C ALA A 828 -14.07 10.84 33.09
N PHE A 829 -14.19 9.68 32.45
CA PHE A 829 -13.15 9.07 31.63
C PHE A 829 -13.49 9.27 30.16
N GLU A 830 -12.61 9.96 29.45
CA GLU A 830 -12.82 10.48 28.11
C GLU A 830 -11.76 9.91 27.16
N VAL A 831 -12.19 9.33 26.03
CA VAL A 831 -11.29 8.76 25.02
C VAL A 831 -11.29 9.65 23.80
N MET A 832 -10.10 10.12 23.41
CA MET A 832 -9.87 10.85 22.16
C MET A 832 -9.30 9.89 21.13
N THR A 833 -9.84 9.87 19.92
CA THR A 833 -9.34 9.03 18.83
C THR A 833 -8.47 9.81 17.84
N ASP A 834 -7.56 9.12 17.17
CA ASP A 834 -6.71 9.69 16.13
C ASP A 834 -7.45 9.75 14.77
N PRO A 835 -7.72 10.96 14.22
CA PRO A 835 -8.42 11.11 12.95
C PRO A 835 -7.63 10.57 11.74
N ALA A 836 -6.32 10.33 11.87
CA ALA A 836 -5.52 9.75 10.80
C ALA A 836 -5.82 8.25 10.58
N VAL A 837 -6.43 7.58 11.56
CA VAL A 837 -6.60 6.12 11.56
C VAL A 837 -8.05 5.66 11.71
N THR A 838 -8.98 6.57 11.97
CA THR A 838 -10.41 6.26 12.09
C THR A 838 -11.30 7.41 11.60
N THR A 839 -12.52 7.07 11.17
CA THR A 839 -13.59 8.03 10.88
C THR A 839 -14.53 8.24 12.06
N LEU A 840 -14.27 7.60 13.21
CA LEU A 840 -15.04 7.82 14.43
C LEU A 840 -14.97 9.31 14.84
N PRO A 841 -16.09 9.89 15.33
CA PRO A 841 -16.20 11.33 15.57
C PRO A 841 -15.47 11.80 16.85
N TRP A 842 -14.65 10.94 17.46
CA TRP A 842 -14.09 11.18 18.81
C TRP A 842 -12.75 11.91 18.82
N SER A 843 -12.33 12.47 17.67
CA SER A 843 -11.14 13.31 17.53
C SER A 843 -11.40 14.78 17.89
N GLU A 844 -12.64 15.25 17.76
CA GLU A 844 -13.05 16.62 18.14
C GLU A 844 -13.76 16.67 19.49
N ALA A 845 -14.66 15.71 19.74
CA ALA A 845 -15.39 15.57 20.99
C ALA A 845 -15.14 14.17 21.57
N PRO A 846 -14.55 14.02 22.76
CA PRO A 846 -14.16 12.70 23.26
C PRO A 846 -15.37 11.80 23.50
N PHE A 847 -15.14 10.50 23.34
CA PHE A 847 -16.06 9.47 23.78
C PHE A 847 -16.04 9.36 25.32
N LEU A 848 -17.19 9.57 25.97
CA LEU A 848 -17.34 9.36 27.42
C LEU A 848 -17.49 7.86 27.72
N ALA A 849 -16.44 7.23 28.20
CA ALA A 849 -16.43 5.80 28.50
C ALA A 849 -17.14 5.47 29.82
N GLU A 850 -16.92 6.28 30.85
CA GLU A 850 -17.45 6.04 32.19
C GLU A 850 -17.49 7.33 33.02
N VAL A 851 -18.52 7.47 33.85
CA VAL A 851 -18.60 8.48 34.90
C VAL A 851 -18.66 7.80 36.26
N ARG A 852 -17.89 8.29 37.24
CA ARG A 852 -18.00 7.89 38.64
C ARG A 852 -18.43 9.06 39.49
N VAL A 853 -19.40 8.83 40.37
CA VAL A 853 -19.86 9.82 41.35
C VAL A 853 -19.62 9.28 42.74
N ARG A 854 -18.77 9.95 43.51
CA ARG A 854 -18.42 9.57 44.88
C ARG A 854 -18.92 10.60 45.87
N VAL A 855 -19.66 10.15 46.88
CA VAL A 855 -20.15 10.99 47.98
C VAL A 855 -19.03 11.23 48.98
N LEU A 856 -18.68 12.51 49.20
CA LEU A 856 -17.63 12.95 50.11
C LEU A 856 -18.16 13.49 51.44
N ASP A 857 -19.46 13.78 51.54
CA ASP A 857 -20.13 14.18 52.78
C ASP A 857 -21.43 13.39 52.98
N GLY A 858 -21.57 12.77 54.15
CA GLY A 858 -22.75 11.99 54.53
C GLY A 858 -23.94 12.86 54.96
N ASP A 859 -23.71 14.13 55.28
CA ASP A 859 -24.76 15.11 55.58
C ASP A 859 -25.12 15.88 54.30
N ASN A 860 -25.82 15.21 53.38
CA ASN A 860 -26.17 15.78 52.07
C ASN A 860 -27.69 15.79 51.81
N PRO A 861 -28.18 16.69 50.92
CA PRO A 861 -29.61 16.83 50.62
C PRO A 861 -30.27 15.58 50.02
N LEU A 862 -29.48 14.66 49.46
CA LEU A 862 -29.97 13.41 48.87
C LEU A 862 -30.08 12.29 49.93
N GLY A 863 -29.48 12.45 51.10
CA GLY A 863 -29.41 11.43 52.14
C GLY A 863 -28.58 10.21 51.73
N LEU A 864 -27.60 10.39 50.85
CA LEU A 864 -26.67 9.32 50.43
C LEU A 864 -25.59 9.11 51.51
N ALA A 865 -25.16 7.87 51.71
CA ALA A 865 -24.13 7.58 52.70
C ALA A 865 -22.74 8.08 52.26
N LEU A 866 -21.92 8.50 53.22
CA LEU A 866 -20.52 8.83 52.96
C LEU A 866 -19.79 7.63 52.32
N GLY A 867 -19.05 7.89 51.24
CA GLY A 867 -18.30 6.86 50.53
C GLY A 867 -19.13 6.03 49.53
N THR A 868 -20.44 6.29 49.38
CA THR A 868 -21.22 5.72 48.28
C THR A 868 -20.61 6.15 46.95
N GLU A 869 -20.40 5.17 46.06
CA GLU A 869 -19.85 5.37 44.72
C GLU A 869 -20.80 4.78 43.68
N PHE A 870 -21.18 5.60 42.70
CA PHE A 870 -21.91 5.17 41.52
C PHE A 870 -20.93 5.07 40.36
N VAL A 871 -20.87 3.90 39.72
CA VAL A 871 -20.06 3.67 38.51
C VAL A 871 -21.01 3.54 37.33
N LEU A 872 -20.92 4.49 36.40
CA LEU A 872 -21.89 4.73 35.33
C LEU A 872 -21.17 4.59 33.97
N PRO A 873 -20.95 3.36 33.50
CA PRO A 873 -20.30 3.13 32.20
C PRO A 873 -21.24 3.41 31.03
N HIS A 874 -20.68 3.70 29.86
CA HIS A 874 -21.42 4.08 28.63
C HIS A 874 -22.50 3.09 28.18
N HIS A 875 -22.40 1.81 28.59
CA HIS A 875 -23.33 0.76 28.18
C HIS A 875 -24.50 0.56 29.15
N THR A 876 -24.50 1.22 30.32
CA THR A 876 -25.62 1.21 31.28
C THR A 876 -26.15 2.61 31.60
N ALA A 877 -25.43 3.66 31.22
CA ALA A 877 -25.79 5.06 31.39
C ALA A 877 -25.78 5.80 30.06
N THR A 878 -26.69 6.77 29.90
CA THR A 878 -26.61 7.74 28.81
C THR A 878 -25.68 8.86 29.26
N LEU A 879 -24.53 8.99 28.58
CA LEU A 879 -23.49 9.96 28.86
C LEU A 879 -23.39 10.94 27.71
N GLY A 880 -23.29 12.24 28.01
CA GLY A 880 -23.14 13.28 27.01
C GLY A 880 -22.58 14.57 27.57
N ARG A 881 -22.39 15.55 26.69
CA ARG A 881 -22.05 16.93 27.06
C ARG A 881 -23.28 17.82 26.92
N THR A 882 -23.35 18.90 27.70
CA THR A 882 -24.37 19.95 27.51
C THR A 882 -23.90 20.96 26.47
N ASP A 883 -24.79 21.84 26.00
CA ASP A 883 -24.45 22.93 25.06
C ASP A 883 -23.53 24.02 25.66
N ALA A 884 -23.09 23.87 26.92
CA ALA A 884 -22.25 24.85 27.58
C ALA A 884 -20.80 24.82 27.05
N PRO A 885 -20.14 25.99 26.92
CA PRO A 885 -18.73 26.05 26.52
C PRO A 885 -17.81 25.51 27.63
N GLY A 886 -16.76 24.79 27.24
CA GLY A 886 -15.82 24.15 28.17
C GLY A 886 -16.26 22.73 28.55
N PHE A 887 -15.72 22.20 29.66
CA PHE A 887 -16.12 20.88 30.14
C PHE A 887 -17.54 20.94 30.73
N SER A 888 -18.43 20.14 30.16
CA SER A 888 -19.78 19.92 30.64
C SER A 888 -20.13 18.45 30.58
N LEU A 889 -21.01 18.01 31.47
CA LEU A 889 -21.44 16.62 31.54
C LEU A 889 -22.94 16.56 31.79
N ALA A 890 -23.61 15.67 31.06
CA ALA A 890 -24.97 15.23 31.29
C ALA A 890 -24.98 13.70 31.40
N VAL A 891 -25.54 13.21 32.49
CA VAL A 891 -25.69 11.78 32.77
C VAL A 891 -27.14 11.52 33.08
N SER A 892 -27.69 10.45 32.49
CA SER A 892 -28.97 9.89 32.91
C SER A 892 -28.89 8.37 32.92
N VAL A 893 -29.53 7.76 33.92
CA VAL A 893 -29.61 6.30 34.05
C VAL A 893 -31.06 5.84 34.24
N PRO A 894 -31.37 4.55 34.00
CA PRO A 894 -32.72 4.03 34.21
C PRO A 894 -33.21 4.18 35.65
N GLU A 895 -34.52 4.38 35.82
CA GLU A 895 -35.16 4.46 37.15
C GLU A 895 -34.84 3.23 38.02
N GLY A 896 -34.61 3.46 39.31
CA GLY A 896 -34.31 2.40 40.29
C GLY A 896 -32.82 2.14 40.52
N SER A 897 -31.93 2.88 39.86
CA SER A 897 -30.46 2.79 40.02
C SER A 897 -29.93 3.48 41.30
N GLY A 898 -30.79 4.17 42.06
CA GLY A 898 -30.40 5.00 43.21
C GLY A 898 -29.79 6.36 42.84
N PHE A 899 -29.73 6.66 41.55
CA PHE A 899 -29.25 7.86 40.88
C PHE A 899 -30.09 7.99 39.62
N ASP A 900 -30.53 9.18 39.22
CA ASP A 900 -31.37 9.35 38.01
C ASP A 900 -30.66 10.23 36.98
N THR A 901 -30.29 11.46 37.37
CA THR A 901 -29.64 12.42 36.46
C THR A 901 -28.55 13.21 37.16
N LEU A 902 -27.54 13.63 36.39
CA LEU A 902 -26.52 14.62 36.80
C LEU A 902 -26.21 15.52 35.62
N THR A 903 -26.21 16.83 35.87
CA THR A 903 -25.67 17.83 34.97
C THR A 903 -24.62 18.65 35.71
N LEU A 904 -23.51 18.97 35.07
CA LEU A 904 -22.51 19.89 35.61
C LEU A 904 -21.81 20.64 34.48
N VAL A 905 -21.40 21.88 34.77
CA VAL A 905 -20.62 22.74 33.87
C VAL A 905 -19.43 23.30 34.64
N HIS A 906 -18.22 23.15 34.11
CA HIS A 906 -17.01 23.74 34.69
C HIS A 906 -17.16 25.26 34.86
N GLY A 907 -16.87 25.77 36.06
CA GLY A 907 -17.05 27.17 36.43
C GLY A 907 -18.52 27.61 36.56
N GLY A 908 -19.47 26.69 36.42
CA GLY A 908 -20.90 26.97 36.36
C GLY A 908 -21.71 26.11 37.33
N ALA A 909 -22.96 25.84 36.93
CA ALA A 909 -23.95 25.14 37.71
C ALA A 909 -23.80 23.62 37.67
N TRP A 910 -24.34 22.96 38.69
CA TRP A 910 -24.58 21.53 38.71
C TRP A 910 -25.97 21.23 39.28
N ALA A 911 -26.56 20.13 38.83
CA ALA A 911 -27.80 19.60 39.37
C ALA A 911 -27.76 18.07 39.33
N ILE A 912 -28.30 17.43 40.35
CA ILE A 912 -28.41 15.98 40.49
C ILE A 912 -29.80 15.61 40.98
N GLN A 913 -30.30 14.49 40.49
CA GLN A 913 -31.53 13.86 40.96
C GLN A 913 -31.25 12.41 41.34
N ALA A 914 -31.79 11.99 42.50
CA ALA A 914 -31.77 10.61 42.97
C ALA A 914 -33.12 10.30 43.65
N GLY A 915 -33.98 9.57 42.94
CA GLY A 915 -35.37 9.33 43.29
C GLY A 915 -36.19 10.62 43.26
N ASP A 916 -36.88 10.88 44.38
CA ASP A 916 -37.69 12.08 44.60
C ASP A 916 -36.88 13.29 45.10
N LYS A 917 -35.56 13.12 45.30
CA LYS A 917 -34.68 14.15 45.84
C LYS A 917 -33.82 14.78 44.76
N THR A 918 -33.65 16.09 44.86
CA THR A 918 -32.82 16.89 43.96
C THR A 918 -31.87 17.77 44.77
N ALA A 919 -30.65 17.95 44.26
CA ALA A 919 -29.70 18.94 44.76
C ALA A 919 -29.11 19.73 43.59
N SER A 920 -28.77 20.99 43.82
CA SER A 920 -28.11 21.84 42.82
C SER A 920 -27.24 22.90 43.49
N GLY A 921 -26.33 23.48 42.72
CA GLY A 921 -25.46 24.56 43.16
C GLY A 921 -24.58 25.08 42.01
N ASP A 922 -23.60 25.91 42.35
CA ASP A 922 -22.68 26.55 41.41
C ASP A 922 -21.21 26.37 41.85
N GLY A 923 -20.27 26.82 41.01
CA GLY A 923 -18.85 26.89 41.36
C GLY A 923 -18.10 25.57 41.18
N VAL A 924 -18.51 24.76 40.20
CA VAL A 924 -17.84 23.50 39.88
C VAL A 924 -16.42 23.77 39.40
N LEU A 925 -15.43 23.12 40.03
CA LEU A 925 -14.05 23.15 39.58
C LEU A 925 -13.65 21.78 39.08
N CYS A 926 -13.12 21.73 37.85
CA CYS A 926 -12.69 20.50 37.19
C CYS A 926 -11.22 20.61 36.77
N SER A 927 -10.49 19.50 36.84
CA SER A 927 -9.14 19.35 36.29
C SER A 927 -9.05 18.09 35.43
N VAL A 928 -8.22 18.11 34.39
CA VAL A 928 -8.02 16.99 33.46
C VAL A 928 -6.61 16.43 33.66
N ALA A 929 -6.47 15.11 33.64
CA ALA A 929 -5.17 14.44 33.63
C ALA A 929 -5.21 13.20 32.72
N PRO A 930 -4.15 12.91 31.94
CA PRO A 930 -4.10 11.69 31.13
C PRO A 930 -4.04 10.46 32.03
N VAL A 931 -4.83 9.45 31.68
CA VAL A 931 -4.83 8.10 32.26
C VAL A 931 -3.95 7.18 31.44
N ALA A 932 -4.08 7.26 30.11
CA ALA A 932 -3.29 6.46 29.18
C ALA A 932 -3.04 7.26 27.90
N LEU A 933 -1.87 7.04 27.28
CA LEU A 933 -1.46 7.64 26.02
C LEU A 933 -1.03 6.51 25.09
N SER A 934 -1.43 6.58 23.83
CA SER A 934 -0.81 5.80 22.74
C SER A 934 0.70 6.06 22.69
N PRO A 935 1.51 5.17 22.08
CA PRO A 935 2.93 5.41 21.88
C PRO A 935 3.20 6.75 21.20
N GLU A 936 2.42 7.08 20.17
CA GLU A 936 2.55 8.31 19.39
C GLU A 936 2.22 9.55 20.24
N ALA A 937 1.09 9.55 20.96
CA ALA A 937 0.72 10.67 21.83
C ALA A 937 1.68 10.84 23.01
N TRP A 938 2.24 9.73 23.50
CA TRP A 938 3.26 9.76 24.54
C TRP A 938 4.56 10.37 24.02
N LEU A 939 4.99 10.04 22.79
CA LEU A 939 6.14 10.67 22.15
C LEU A 939 5.92 12.18 21.93
N GLU A 940 4.74 12.58 21.44
CA GLU A 940 4.38 14.01 21.30
C GLU A 940 4.48 14.74 22.64
N SER A 941 4.06 14.11 23.74
CA SER A 941 4.15 14.71 25.08
C SER A 941 5.57 14.92 25.59
N LEU A 942 6.58 14.36 24.93
CA LEU A 942 8.00 14.59 25.21
C LEU A 942 8.62 15.67 24.33
N LEU A 943 7.95 16.06 23.23
CA LEU A 943 8.38 17.11 22.32
C LEU A 943 7.94 18.52 22.77
N ASP A 944 6.88 18.58 23.58
CA ASP A 944 6.34 19.80 24.23
C ASP A 944 7.09 20.15 25.52
#